data_AF-A0A2N9LBV9-F1
#
_entry.id   AF-A0A2N9LBV9-F1
#
_cell.length_a   1.000
_cell.length_b   1.000
_cell.length_c   1.000
_cell.angle_alpha   90.00
_cell.angle_beta   90.00
_cell.angle_gamma   90.00
#
_symmetry.space_group_name_H-M   'P 1'
#
loop_
_entity.id
_entity.type
_entity.pdbx_description
1 polymer ?
#
loop_
_entity_poly.entity_id
_entity_poly.type
_entity_poly.pdbx_seq_one_letter_code
_entity_poly.pdbx_strand_id
1 'polypeptide(L)'
;MTRSVTTTNPAQSAAATVDASRSAISIPKYCDASIASYEYGARLDEECLALAWDQIAKARELYNKVVERIREIVGEMQAYVIAQGGPAAAELQSQIDACNRRFGMAKTCNDDRALREIALERRGRWKDFARLLASVRKDHMEILKSRFYARIGRNAGTDTYRLRAEAVAQGLGWATANAVLDNALRAYSESIAKGRPPRFSIGADKTHDTLTLQFTAAGGVSAADILSGRHSEIALVPTDGVGRRKYGQLRFRLGPAVARTDATGTFQYHRPLPEAAHVALARLVRRRIGFDAGWTIQLLVKRPPATMVVPGARKPLAAVHFGWATDTSGRKVAGLATGADPGCARLVQLPPSVEEDLQRASALQAARDAARDQLVVRLKDLTCGAVPEVAQAEFLALVALPAQQVSQRRLAAFCAKWESAPAESPDWLRQWRREDRLRWQASTHIARRARMRRRDFYRVLAAELANSYEVVAIEPLDLAATAKKIDESTGERGAFGAKARAGQNVAAVSELESAVRWACAKAGSVVLDVIAPTASTCSICGGALSDETDRPDQSAVQTIACPHCGARIDRKCNGAAVAWQIVWSERDAWIERYHLEAAQAMASREVNAVARKTKMAAARNAKRQALQEASIAAKETQAGEKAPTCRTGR
;
A
#
# COMPACT_ATOMS: atom_id res chain seq x y z
N MET A 1 -3.56 -26.87 -10.09
CA MET A 1 -3.84 -25.73 -9.19
C MET A 1 -5.31 -25.36 -9.14
N THR A 2 -6.00 -25.68 -8.04
CA THR A 2 -7.43 -25.43 -7.90
C THR A 2 -7.47 -23.98 -7.51
N ARG A 3 -8.01 -23.18 -8.43
CA ARG A 3 -8.55 -21.90 -8.07
C ARG A 3 -9.50 -22.13 -6.88
N SER A 4 -9.08 -21.75 -5.69
CA SER A 4 -9.93 -20.95 -4.82
C SER A 4 -9.84 -19.56 -5.44
N VAL A 5 -10.57 -19.23 -6.52
CA VAL A 5 -12.01 -18.98 -6.49
C VAL A 5 -12.44 -18.73 -5.05
N THR A 6 -12.20 -17.50 -4.57
CA THR A 6 -13.30 -16.81 -3.88
C THR A 6 -14.52 -17.02 -4.76
N THR A 7 -15.40 -17.93 -4.34
CA THR A 7 -16.74 -18.04 -4.88
C THR A 7 -17.43 -16.74 -4.50
N THR A 8 -17.26 -15.71 -5.32
CA THR A 8 -18.39 -14.90 -5.70
C THR A 8 -19.40 -15.88 -6.28
N ASN A 9 -20.51 -16.03 -5.58
CA ASN A 9 -21.62 -16.89 -5.92
C ASN A 9 -21.99 -16.64 -7.41
N PRO A 10 -21.92 -17.64 -8.33
CA PRO A 10 -22.30 -17.45 -9.72
C PRO A 10 -23.79 -17.13 -9.90
N ALA A 11 -24.60 -17.28 -8.84
CA ALA A 11 -25.97 -16.77 -8.79
C ALA A 11 -26.07 -15.22 -8.66
N GLN A 12 -24.95 -14.49 -8.54
CA GLN A 12 -24.94 -13.02 -8.47
C GLN A 12 -24.39 -12.31 -9.73
N SER A 13 -23.91 -13.04 -10.74
CA SER A 13 -23.35 -12.41 -11.96
C SER A 13 -24.12 -12.70 -13.25
N ALA A 14 -25.28 -13.36 -13.17
CA ALA A 14 -26.14 -13.67 -14.33
C ALA A 14 -27.57 -13.10 -14.20
N ALA A 15 -27.77 -12.10 -13.35
CA ALA A 15 -29.00 -11.31 -13.25
C ALA A 15 -28.69 -9.80 -13.29
N ALA A 16 -27.81 -9.39 -14.21
CA ALA A 16 -27.61 -8.00 -14.58
C ALA A 16 -28.31 -7.69 -15.91
N THR A 17 -29.55 -8.16 -16.05
CA THR A 17 -30.55 -7.39 -16.78
C THR A 17 -30.67 -6.07 -16.02
N VAL A 18 -30.36 -4.96 -16.69
CA VAL A 18 -30.30 -3.62 -16.14
C VAL A 18 -31.70 -3.24 -15.65
N ASP A 19 -31.94 -3.47 -14.36
CA ASP A 19 -33.05 -2.86 -13.65
C ASP A 19 -32.75 -1.36 -13.59
N ALA A 20 -33.48 -0.57 -14.38
CA ALA A 20 -33.34 0.88 -14.47
C ALA A 20 -33.72 1.60 -13.17
N SER A 21 -34.07 0.85 -12.12
CA SER A 21 -34.38 1.34 -10.77
C SER A 21 -33.20 1.27 -9.78
N ARG A 22 -31.94 1.19 -10.26
CA ARG A 22 -30.78 1.31 -9.36
C ARG A 22 -30.87 2.62 -8.58
N SER A 23 -31.09 2.52 -7.28
CA SER A 23 -31.13 3.66 -6.38
C SER A 23 -29.88 4.53 -6.57
N ALA A 24 -30.10 5.84 -6.69
CA ALA A 24 -29.06 6.85 -6.82
C ALA A 24 -28.15 6.96 -5.57
N ILE A 25 -28.48 6.24 -4.50
CA ILE A 25 -27.79 6.27 -3.21
C ILE A 25 -27.36 4.85 -2.84
N SER A 26 -26.15 4.73 -2.28
CA SER A 26 -25.64 3.47 -1.74
C SER A 26 -24.97 3.69 -0.38
N ILE A 27 -25.01 2.67 0.48
CA ILE A 27 -24.30 2.69 1.75
C ILE A 27 -22.89 2.16 1.52
N PRO A 28 -21.84 2.96 1.80
CA PRO A 28 -20.48 2.48 1.69
C PRO A 28 -20.21 1.38 2.72
N LYS A 29 -19.26 0.50 2.42
CA LYS A 29 -18.85 -0.56 3.34
C LYS A 29 -18.50 0.03 4.71
N TYR A 30 -19.17 -0.46 5.75
CA TYR A 30 -19.00 0.01 7.13
C TYR A 30 -17.52 0.03 7.56
N CYS A 31 -17.03 1.24 7.82
CA CYS A 31 -15.67 1.51 8.27
C CYS A 31 -15.59 1.35 9.80
N ASP A 32 -14.79 0.40 10.25
CA ASP A 32 -14.59 0.16 11.68
C ASP A 32 -13.70 1.24 12.31
N ALA A 33 -14.30 2.23 12.95
CA ALA A 33 -13.57 3.26 13.66
C ALA A 33 -12.99 2.79 15.01
N SER A 34 -13.28 1.55 15.43
CA SER A 34 -12.70 0.98 16.65
C SER A 34 -11.19 0.76 16.52
N ILE A 35 -10.65 0.67 15.30
CA ILE A 35 -9.22 0.51 15.06
C ILE A 35 -8.66 1.76 14.41
N ALA A 36 -7.69 2.39 15.07
CA ALA A 36 -7.01 3.59 14.58
C ALA A 36 -5.49 3.38 14.56
N SER A 37 -4.82 3.93 13.54
CA SER A 37 -3.36 3.98 13.49
C SER A 37 -2.90 5.34 14.02
N TYR A 38 -2.11 5.34 15.08
CA TYR A 38 -1.43 6.52 15.62
C TYR A 38 0.03 6.48 15.18
N GLU A 39 0.57 7.62 14.76
CA GLU A 39 1.96 7.73 14.34
C GLU A 39 2.63 8.90 15.07
N TYR A 40 3.72 8.61 15.78
CA TYR A 40 4.54 9.59 16.50
C TYR A 40 5.92 9.68 15.88
N GLY A 41 6.47 10.88 15.74
CA GLY A 41 7.87 11.06 15.36
C GLY A 41 8.78 10.47 16.43
N ALA A 42 9.88 9.83 16.03
CA ALA A 42 10.85 9.26 16.95
C ALA A 42 12.27 9.65 16.54
N ARG A 43 13.15 9.75 17.54
CA ARG A 43 14.60 9.88 17.39
C ARG A 43 15.21 8.80 18.26
N LEU A 44 16.02 7.95 17.66
CA LEU A 44 16.74 6.91 18.39
C LEU A 44 18.07 7.48 18.84
N ASP A 45 18.53 7.02 20.00
CA ASP A 45 19.88 7.31 20.48
C ASP A 45 20.91 6.69 19.52
N GLU A 46 22.07 7.33 19.39
CA GLU A 46 23.09 6.94 18.41
C GLU A 46 23.58 5.50 18.61
N GLU A 47 23.78 5.11 19.87
CA GLU A 47 24.18 3.76 20.29
C GLU A 47 23.19 2.67 19.85
N CYS A 48 21.89 3.00 19.78
CA CYS A 48 20.84 2.06 19.39
C CYS A 48 20.63 1.97 17.87
N LEU A 49 21.15 2.91 17.08
CA LEU A 49 20.94 2.92 15.63
C LEU A 49 21.53 1.68 14.97
N ALA A 50 22.74 1.25 15.39
CA ALA A 50 23.38 0.05 14.87
C ALA A 50 22.54 -1.20 15.12
N LEU A 51 21.95 -1.32 16.32
CA LEU A 51 21.09 -2.43 16.72
C LEU A 51 19.78 -2.46 15.91
N ALA A 52 19.17 -1.30 15.69
CA ALA A 52 17.97 -1.20 14.85
C ALA A 52 18.28 -1.56 13.38
N TRP A 53 19.45 -1.18 12.88
CA TRP A 53 19.91 -1.53 11.53
C TRP A 53 20.21 -3.02 11.37
N ASP A 54 20.81 -3.67 12.37
CA ASP A 54 21.01 -5.12 12.39
C ASP A 54 19.67 -5.87 12.23
N GLN A 55 18.65 -5.48 13.00
CA GLN A 55 17.31 -6.08 12.88
C GLN A 55 16.68 -5.84 11.51
N ILE A 56 16.87 -4.66 10.91
CA ILE A 56 16.41 -4.36 9.55
C ILE A 56 17.15 -5.21 8.51
N ALA A 57 18.46 -5.41 8.67
CA ALA A 57 19.26 -6.24 7.78
C ALA A 57 18.78 -7.70 7.83
N LYS A 58 18.63 -8.27 9.03
CA LYS A 58 18.06 -9.61 9.25
C LYS A 58 16.66 -9.76 8.66
N ALA A 59 15.79 -8.75 8.82
CA ALA A 59 14.45 -8.76 8.23
C ALA A 59 14.47 -8.77 6.68
N ARG A 60 15.39 -8.02 6.07
CA ARG A 60 15.57 -7.98 4.61
C ARG A 60 16.14 -9.29 4.08
N GLU A 61 17.12 -9.85 4.79
CA GLU A 61 17.71 -11.16 4.47
C GLU A 61 16.65 -12.26 4.51
N LEU A 62 15.86 -12.33 5.59
CA LEU A 62 14.75 -13.28 5.70
C LEU A 62 13.77 -13.15 4.52
N TYR A 63 13.38 -11.93 4.15
CA TYR A 63 12.50 -11.72 3.00
C TYR A 63 13.10 -12.33 1.72
N ASN A 64 14.39 -12.08 1.45
CA ASN A 64 15.06 -12.57 0.26
C ASN A 64 15.22 -14.10 0.28
N LYS A 65 15.61 -14.70 1.41
CA LYS A 65 15.65 -16.17 1.59
C LYS A 65 14.29 -16.81 1.34
N VAL A 66 13.20 -16.21 1.85
CA VAL A 66 11.84 -16.72 1.61
C VAL A 66 11.47 -16.60 0.13
N VAL A 67 11.78 -15.48 -0.52
CA VAL A 67 11.51 -15.28 -1.96
C VAL A 67 12.32 -16.24 -2.83
N GLU A 68 13.60 -16.45 -2.50
CA GLU A 68 14.47 -17.43 -3.13
C GLU A 68 13.85 -18.82 -3.04
N ARG A 69 13.52 -19.26 -1.83
CA ARG A 69 12.90 -20.57 -1.62
C ARG A 69 11.58 -20.75 -2.35
N ILE A 70 10.74 -19.70 -2.39
CA ILE A 70 9.49 -19.73 -3.16
C ILE A 70 9.79 -19.88 -4.66
N ARG A 71 10.81 -19.18 -5.19
CA ARG A 71 11.20 -19.28 -6.59
C ARG A 71 11.73 -20.67 -6.95
N GLU A 72 12.54 -21.27 -6.08
CA GLU A 72 12.99 -22.66 -6.21
C GLU A 72 11.80 -23.61 -6.31
N ILE A 73 10.88 -23.57 -5.34
CA ILE A 73 9.68 -24.44 -5.32
C ILE A 73 8.82 -24.25 -6.58
N VAL A 74 8.63 -23.00 -7.01
CA VAL A 74 7.87 -22.69 -8.23
C VAL A 74 8.60 -23.17 -9.48
N GLY A 75 9.93 -23.07 -9.52
CA GLY A 75 10.76 -23.59 -10.59
C GLY A 75 10.67 -25.12 -10.70
N GLU A 76 10.83 -25.83 -9.58
CA GLU A 76 10.65 -27.29 -9.51
C GLU A 76 9.24 -27.70 -9.99
N MET A 77 8.22 -26.97 -9.55
CA MET A 77 6.83 -27.19 -9.93
C MET A 77 6.60 -26.94 -11.43
N GLN A 78 7.19 -25.88 -12.00
CA GLN A 78 7.12 -25.58 -13.42
C GLN A 78 7.83 -26.65 -14.25
N ALA A 79 9.04 -27.07 -13.84
CA ALA A 79 9.77 -28.16 -14.48
C ALA A 79 8.95 -29.46 -14.48
N TYR A 80 8.32 -29.81 -13.34
CA TYR A 80 7.42 -30.95 -13.25
C TYR A 80 6.24 -30.84 -14.23
N VAL A 81 5.56 -29.69 -14.27
CA VAL A 81 4.42 -29.47 -15.17
C VAL A 81 4.84 -29.52 -16.64
N ILE A 82 6.01 -28.99 -17.00
CA ILE A 82 6.53 -29.07 -18.37
C ILE A 82 6.86 -30.51 -18.74
N ALA A 83 7.49 -31.27 -17.85
CA ALA A 83 7.79 -32.68 -18.08
C ALA A 83 6.51 -33.52 -18.29
N GLN A 84 5.46 -33.27 -17.51
CA GLN A 84 4.15 -33.94 -17.70
C GLN A 84 3.41 -33.47 -18.96
N GLY A 85 3.72 -32.27 -19.48
CA GLY A 85 3.17 -31.77 -20.75
C GLY A 85 3.83 -32.37 -22.01
N GLY A 86 4.85 -33.20 -21.84
CA GLY A 86 5.52 -33.90 -22.93
C GLY A 86 6.37 -32.99 -23.85
N PRO A 87 6.82 -33.53 -25.00
CA PRO A 87 7.71 -32.82 -25.92
C PRO A 87 7.15 -31.49 -26.44
N ALA A 88 5.83 -31.41 -26.67
CA ALA A 88 5.17 -30.20 -27.15
C ALA A 88 5.30 -29.02 -26.16
N ALA A 89 5.21 -29.29 -24.85
CA ALA A 89 5.40 -28.26 -23.84
C ALA A 89 6.86 -27.81 -23.76
N ALA A 90 7.82 -28.74 -23.85
CA ALA A 90 9.24 -28.43 -23.87
C ALA A 90 9.62 -27.58 -25.10
N GLU A 91 9.07 -27.90 -26.27
CA GLU A 91 9.29 -27.14 -27.51
C GLU A 91 8.75 -25.71 -27.41
N LEU A 92 7.51 -25.53 -26.93
CA LEU A 92 6.95 -24.18 -26.72
C LEU A 92 7.75 -23.37 -25.71
N GLN A 93 8.26 -24.00 -24.64
CA GLN A 93 9.13 -23.33 -23.67
C GLN A 93 10.45 -22.88 -24.32
N SER A 94 11.11 -23.75 -25.09
CA SER A 94 12.34 -23.43 -25.85
C SER A 94 12.11 -22.25 -26.80
N GLN A 95 10.98 -22.26 -27.50
CA GLN A 95 10.54 -21.19 -28.38
C GLN A 95 10.31 -19.86 -27.63
N ILE A 96 9.68 -19.89 -26.45
CA ILE A 96 9.51 -18.70 -25.60
C ILE A 96 10.87 -18.16 -25.16
N ASP A 97 11.80 -19.03 -24.78
CA ASP A 97 13.15 -18.64 -24.33
C ASP A 97 13.99 -18.05 -25.48
N ALA A 98 13.84 -18.58 -26.70
CA ALA A 98 14.40 -17.98 -27.90
C ALA A 98 13.83 -16.57 -28.16
N CYS A 99 12.51 -16.38 -28.03
CA CYS A 99 11.91 -15.05 -28.11
C CYS A 99 12.43 -14.11 -27.02
N ASN A 100 12.64 -14.60 -25.79
CA ASN A 100 13.19 -13.79 -24.69
C ASN A 100 14.64 -13.35 -24.97
N ARG A 101 15.48 -14.23 -25.53
CA ARG A 101 16.85 -13.87 -25.96
C ARG A 101 16.83 -12.81 -27.06
N ARG A 102 16.03 -13.02 -28.12
CA ARG A 102 15.84 -12.06 -29.21
C ARG A 102 15.34 -10.70 -28.70
N PHE A 103 14.36 -10.71 -27.79
CA PHE A 103 13.82 -9.50 -27.17
C PHE A 103 14.91 -8.76 -26.36
N GLY A 104 15.77 -9.49 -25.64
CA GLY A 104 16.92 -8.94 -24.93
C GLY A 104 17.91 -8.26 -25.87
N MET A 105 18.26 -8.91 -26.98
CA MET A 105 19.15 -8.34 -28.01
C MET A 105 18.54 -7.09 -28.66
N ALA A 106 17.27 -7.14 -29.09
CA ALA A 106 16.58 -6.00 -29.67
C ALA A 106 16.52 -4.81 -28.71
N LYS A 107 16.33 -5.08 -27.40
CA LYS A 107 16.36 -4.04 -26.36
C LYS A 107 17.75 -3.39 -26.24
N THR A 108 18.82 -4.17 -26.33
CA THR A 108 20.20 -3.66 -26.32
C THR A 108 20.51 -2.79 -27.56
N CYS A 109 19.97 -3.17 -28.72
CA CYS A 109 20.12 -2.40 -29.97
C CYS A 109 19.13 -1.23 -30.10
N ASN A 110 18.22 -1.05 -29.14
CA ASN A 110 17.14 -0.05 -29.18
C ASN A 110 16.26 -0.11 -30.45
N ASP A 111 16.00 -1.33 -30.95
CA ASP A 111 15.18 -1.57 -32.14
C ASP A 111 13.69 -1.73 -31.74
N ASP A 112 12.95 -0.63 -31.79
CA ASP A 112 11.53 -0.57 -31.41
C ASP A 112 10.63 -1.45 -32.29
N ARG A 113 10.97 -1.62 -33.56
CA ARG A 113 10.19 -2.45 -34.49
C ARG A 113 10.34 -3.93 -34.11
N ALA A 114 11.58 -4.39 -33.96
CA ALA A 114 11.86 -5.76 -33.54
C ALA A 114 11.23 -6.05 -32.16
N LEU A 115 11.29 -5.10 -31.22
CA LEU A 115 10.65 -5.26 -29.91
C LEU A 115 9.15 -5.50 -30.01
N ARG A 116 8.43 -4.79 -30.89
CA ARG A 116 6.98 -4.97 -31.10
C ARG A 116 6.67 -6.33 -31.74
N GLU A 117 7.39 -6.69 -32.79
CA GLU A 117 7.19 -7.96 -33.51
C GLU A 117 7.47 -9.16 -32.59
N ILE A 118 8.61 -9.16 -31.90
CA ILE A 118 8.98 -10.23 -30.95
C ILE A 118 7.98 -10.29 -29.78
N ALA A 119 7.45 -9.15 -29.32
CA ALA A 119 6.46 -9.13 -28.24
C ALA A 119 5.12 -9.77 -28.64
N LEU A 120 4.66 -9.56 -29.88
CA LEU A 120 3.46 -10.19 -30.43
C LEU A 120 3.65 -11.70 -30.56
N GLU A 121 4.76 -12.12 -31.18
CA GLU A 121 5.12 -13.54 -31.33
C GLU A 121 5.19 -14.23 -29.96
N ARG A 122 5.90 -13.61 -29.01
CA ARG A 122 6.02 -14.10 -27.64
C ARG A 122 4.66 -14.23 -26.97
N ARG A 123 3.73 -13.28 -27.17
CA ARG A 123 2.37 -13.33 -26.60
C ARG A 123 1.57 -14.50 -27.16
N GLY A 124 1.65 -14.75 -28.47
CA GLY A 124 1.04 -15.93 -29.11
C GLY A 124 1.52 -17.22 -28.47
N ARG A 125 2.85 -17.41 -28.41
CA ARG A 125 3.48 -18.60 -27.81
C ARG A 125 3.09 -18.80 -26.34
N TRP A 126 3.03 -17.74 -25.54
CA TRP A 126 2.56 -17.83 -24.15
C TRP A 126 1.09 -18.23 -24.03
N LYS A 127 0.23 -17.79 -24.95
CA LYS A 127 -1.19 -18.17 -24.96
C LYS A 127 -1.35 -19.67 -25.24
N ASP A 128 -0.61 -20.18 -26.22
CA ASP A 128 -0.64 -21.59 -26.58
C ASP A 128 -0.03 -22.46 -25.48
N PHE A 129 1.10 -22.03 -24.92
CA PHE A 129 1.73 -22.69 -23.77
C PHE A 129 0.81 -22.71 -22.54
N ALA A 130 0.12 -21.60 -22.23
CA ALA A 130 -0.83 -21.54 -21.13
C ALA A 130 -2.04 -22.46 -21.33
N ARG A 131 -2.55 -22.59 -22.57
CA ARG A 131 -3.63 -23.51 -22.92
C ARG A 131 -3.18 -24.97 -22.74
N LEU A 132 -2.00 -25.33 -23.25
CA LEU A 132 -1.44 -26.66 -23.13
C LEU A 132 -1.22 -27.06 -21.66
N LEU A 133 -0.61 -26.18 -20.85
CA LEU A 133 -0.35 -26.49 -19.44
C LEU A 133 -1.60 -26.45 -18.55
N ALA A 134 -2.74 -25.92 -19.03
CA ALA A 134 -3.96 -25.84 -18.23
C ALA A 134 -4.54 -27.23 -17.91
N SER A 135 -4.58 -28.14 -18.89
CA SER A 135 -5.02 -29.53 -18.69
C SER A 135 -4.06 -30.27 -17.77
N VAL A 136 -2.75 -30.22 -18.05
CA VAL A 136 -1.71 -30.86 -17.22
C VAL A 136 -1.80 -30.43 -15.75
N ARG A 137 -1.99 -29.12 -15.48
CA ARG A 137 -2.15 -28.62 -14.10
C ARG A 137 -3.45 -29.05 -13.43
N LYS A 138 -4.49 -29.36 -14.22
CA LYS A 138 -5.76 -29.88 -13.73
C LYS A 138 -5.62 -31.35 -13.36
N ASP A 139 -4.96 -32.14 -14.21
CA ASP A 139 -4.80 -33.58 -14.03
C ASP A 139 -3.86 -33.89 -12.86
N HIS A 140 -2.77 -33.12 -12.73
CA HIS A 140 -1.79 -33.30 -11.65
C HIS A 140 -2.05 -32.42 -10.42
N MET A 141 -3.28 -31.95 -10.24
CA MET A 141 -3.69 -31.03 -9.17
C MET A 141 -3.18 -31.39 -7.78
N GLU A 142 -3.46 -32.63 -7.37
CA GLU A 142 -3.23 -33.09 -6.00
C GLU A 142 -1.74 -33.29 -5.72
N ILE A 143 -0.97 -33.72 -6.72
CA ILE A 143 0.49 -33.75 -6.67
C ILE A 143 1.03 -32.32 -6.52
N LEU A 144 0.51 -31.36 -7.31
CA LEU A 144 0.96 -29.98 -7.22
C LEU A 144 0.71 -29.39 -5.82
N LYS A 145 -0.45 -29.67 -5.23
CA LYS A 145 -0.80 -29.24 -3.86
C LYS A 145 0.10 -29.86 -2.81
N SER A 146 0.17 -31.19 -2.78
CA SER A 146 0.86 -31.94 -1.73
C SER A 146 2.38 -31.79 -1.79
N ARG A 147 2.96 -31.79 -2.99
CA ARG A 147 4.42 -31.76 -3.17
C ARG A 147 5.01 -30.36 -3.19
N PHE A 148 4.35 -29.39 -3.82
CA PHE A 148 4.91 -28.05 -4.00
C PHE A 148 4.21 -27.00 -3.15
N TYR A 149 2.89 -26.83 -3.26
CA TYR A 149 2.19 -25.77 -2.51
C TYR A 149 2.21 -25.96 -1.01
N ALA A 150 2.20 -27.20 -0.52
CA ALA A 150 2.30 -27.49 0.91
C ALA A 150 3.62 -27.00 1.54
N ARG A 151 4.68 -26.76 0.74
CA ARG A 151 5.96 -26.21 1.19
C ARG A 151 5.95 -24.68 1.34
N ILE A 152 4.92 -23.99 0.84
CA ILE A 152 4.78 -22.53 0.91
C ILE A 152 3.63 -22.18 1.86
N GLY A 153 3.93 -21.58 3.00
CA GLY A 153 2.88 -21.18 3.94
C GLY A 153 3.37 -20.62 5.27
N ARG A 154 2.45 -20.59 6.23
CA ARG A 154 2.65 -20.08 7.60
C ARG A 154 2.76 -21.20 8.65
N ASN A 155 2.71 -22.45 8.21
CA ASN A 155 2.63 -23.59 9.11
C ASN A 155 4.03 -24.13 9.40
N ALA A 156 4.25 -24.68 10.59
CA ALA A 156 5.55 -25.22 10.99
C ALA A 156 6.16 -26.26 10.03
N GLY A 157 5.32 -26.97 9.27
CA GLY A 157 5.76 -27.94 8.27
C GLY A 157 6.25 -27.34 6.95
N THR A 158 6.00 -26.06 6.67
CA THR A 158 6.37 -25.45 5.38
C THR A 158 7.81 -24.93 5.40
N ASP A 159 8.50 -25.03 4.26
CA ASP A 159 9.90 -24.56 4.10
C ASP A 159 10.02 -23.07 4.44
N THR A 160 9.05 -22.26 3.99
CA THR A 160 9.02 -20.81 4.26
C THR A 160 8.89 -20.47 5.75
N TYR A 161 8.21 -21.31 6.54
CA TYR A 161 8.10 -21.09 7.98
C TYR A 161 9.38 -21.51 8.71
N ARG A 162 10.07 -22.56 8.25
CA ARG A 162 11.36 -22.98 8.80
C ARG A 162 12.40 -21.85 8.68
N LEU A 163 12.51 -21.20 7.52
CA LEU A 163 13.37 -20.02 7.33
C LEU A 163 13.02 -18.89 8.31
N ARG A 164 11.73 -18.65 8.53
CA ARG A 164 11.25 -17.68 9.51
C ARG A 164 11.64 -18.09 10.94
N ALA A 165 11.57 -19.37 11.30
CA ALA A 165 11.96 -19.86 12.62
C ALA A 165 13.48 -19.77 12.84
N GLU A 166 14.27 -20.10 11.82
CA GLU A 166 15.73 -19.95 11.79
C GLU A 166 16.13 -18.49 12.02
N ALA A 167 15.51 -17.54 11.32
CA ALA A 167 15.78 -16.12 11.52
C ALA A 167 15.46 -15.64 12.94
N VAL A 168 14.42 -16.20 13.59
CA VAL A 168 14.13 -15.91 15.00
C VAL A 168 15.20 -16.48 15.93
N ALA A 169 15.70 -17.69 15.65
CA ALA A 169 16.82 -18.27 16.37
C ALA A 169 18.12 -17.44 16.21
N GLN A 170 18.30 -16.80 15.04
CA GLN A 170 19.38 -15.84 14.75
C GLN A 170 19.16 -14.45 15.38
N GLY A 171 18.16 -14.30 16.26
CA GLY A 171 17.92 -13.08 17.02
C GLY A 171 17.03 -12.04 16.33
N LEU A 172 16.31 -12.38 15.25
CA LEU A 172 15.26 -11.51 14.71
C LEU A 172 14.02 -11.55 15.61
N GLY A 173 13.42 -10.39 15.88
CA GLY A 173 12.17 -10.32 16.65
C GLY A 173 11.05 -11.15 16.02
N TRP A 174 10.39 -12.00 16.82
CA TRP A 174 9.36 -12.96 16.36
C TRP A 174 8.23 -12.29 15.56
N ALA A 175 7.73 -11.14 16.00
CA ALA A 175 6.65 -10.41 15.33
C ALA A 175 7.12 -9.76 14.03
N THR A 176 8.36 -9.24 13.98
CA THR A 176 9.00 -8.78 12.74
C THR A 176 9.14 -9.92 11.74
N ALA A 177 9.61 -11.10 12.17
CA ALA A 177 9.77 -12.27 11.32
C ALA A 177 8.43 -12.75 10.71
N ASN A 178 7.34 -12.72 11.50
CA ASN A 178 5.98 -12.97 11.01
C ASN A 178 5.55 -11.96 9.94
N ALA A 179 5.74 -10.67 10.21
CA ALA A 179 5.38 -9.62 9.26
C ALA A 179 6.15 -9.74 7.94
N VAL A 180 7.44 -10.11 8.00
CA VAL A 180 8.27 -10.37 6.82
C VAL A 180 7.74 -11.56 6.02
N LEU A 181 7.46 -12.69 6.67
CA LEU A 181 6.89 -13.86 6.02
C LEU A 181 5.54 -13.53 5.36
N ASP A 182 4.66 -12.81 6.05
CA ASP A 182 3.36 -12.38 5.52
C ASP A 182 3.51 -11.48 4.28
N ASN A 183 4.47 -10.57 4.28
CA ASN A 183 4.75 -9.71 3.14
C ASN A 183 5.28 -10.52 1.95
N ALA A 184 6.17 -11.50 2.18
CA ALA A 184 6.68 -12.37 1.12
C ALA A 184 5.58 -13.26 0.52
N LEU A 185 4.71 -13.83 1.36
CA LEU A 185 3.56 -14.63 0.90
C LEU A 185 2.54 -13.79 0.12
N ARG A 186 2.28 -12.54 0.55
CA ARG A 186 1.42 -11.61 -0.20
C ARG A 186 2.04 -11.27 -1.55
N ALA A 187 3.34 -10.93 -1.57
CA ALA A 187 4.06 -10.66 -2.80
C ALA A 187 3.99 -11.84 -3.76
N TYR A 188 4.11 -13.06 -3.24
CA TYR A 188 3.92 -14.30 -3.99
C TYR A 188 2.50 -14.44 -4.56
N SER A 189 1.45 -14.25 -3.76
CA SER A 189 0.06 -14.32 -4.26
C SER A 189 -0.22 -13.30 -5.37
N GLU A 190 0.23 -12.06 -5.21
CA GLU A 190 0.11 -11.02 -6.24
C GLU A 190 0.92 -11.35 -7.49
N SER A 191 2.10 -11.94 -7.31
CA SER A 191 2.97 -12.38 -8.39
C SER A 191 2.36 -13.52 -9.21
N ILE A 192 1.75 -14.50 -8.56
CA ILE A 192 1.00 -15.57 -9.24
C ILE A 192 -0.15 -14.98 -10.05
N ALA A 193 -0.94 -14.07 -9.46
CA ALA A 193 -2.05 -13.43 -10.16
C ALA A 193 -1.58 -12.68 -11.44
N LYS A 194 -0.35 -12.17 -11.44
CA LYS A 194 0.28 -11.47 -12.57
C LYS A 194 1.11 -12.38 -13.49
N GLY A 195 1.22 -13.68 -13.19
CA GLY A 195 2.05 -14.62 -13.94
C GLY A 195 3.55 -14.32 -13.90
N ARG A 196 4.07 -13.72 -12.82
CA ARG A 196 5.49 -13.34 -12.68
C ARG A 196 6.05 -13.83 -11.35
N PRO A 197 7.34 -14.19 -11.23
CA PRO A 197 7.91 -14.57 -9.94
C PRO A 197 7.94 -13.38 -8.96
N PRO A 198 7.85 -13.61 -7.64
CA PRO A 198 8.03 -12.56 -6.63
C PRO A 198 9.41 -11.93 -6.75
N ARG A 199 9.53 -10.63 -6.54
CA ARG A 199 10.80 -9.91 -6.66
C ARG A 199 11.57 -9.91 -5.34
N PHE A 200 12.89 -10.04 -5.43
CA PHE A 200 13.80 -9.79 -4.32
C PHE A 200 13.68 -8.35 -3.85
N SER A 201 13.84 -8.15 -2.55
CA SER A 201 13.94 -6.85 -1.92
C SER A 201 15.37 -6.34 -2.04
N ILE A 202 15.57 -5.28 -2.82
CA ILE A 202 16.84 -4.55 -2.88
C ILE A 202 16.80 -3.53 -1.74
N GLY A 203 17.55 -3.80 -0.65
CA GLY A 203 17.54 -2.96 0.55
C GLY A 203 17.91 -1.50 0.28
N ALA A 204 18.72 -1.28 -0.75
CA ALA A 204 19.06 0.04 -1.25
C ALA A 204 17.77 0.80 -1.65
N ASP A 205 16.86 0.18 -2.40
CA ASP A 205 15.65 0.79 -2.98
C ASP A 205 14.49 0.94 -1.99
N LYS A 206 14.61 0.33 -0.81
CA LYS A 206 13.63 0.46 0.27
C LYS A 206 13.62 1.88 0.81
N THR A 207 12.48 2.54 0.63
CA THR A 207 12.17 3.85 1.23
C THR A 207 11.58 3.71 2.63
N HIS A 208 11.11 2.52 3.00
CA HIS A 208 10.58 2.21 4.31
C HIS A 208 11.07 0.85 4.81
N ASP A 209 11.32 0.78 6.11
CA ASP A 209 11.60 -0.46 6.85
C ASP A 209 10.75 -0.45 8.12
N THR A 210 10.46 -1.63 8.68
CA THR A 210 9.54 -1.75 9.81
C THR A 210 9.96 -2.87 10.73
N LEU A 211 10.13 -2.56 12.00
CA LEU A 211 10.30 -3.51 13.09
C LEU A 211 8.98 -3.57 13.86
N THR A 212 8.47 -4.76 14.16
CA THR A 212 7.12 -4.95 14.69
C THR A 212 7.17 -5.66 16.05
N LEU A 213 6.40 -5.13 16.99
CA LEU A 213 5.97 -5.79 18.21
C LEU A 213 4.47 -6.10 18.09
N GLN A 214 4.10 -7.34 18.38
CA GLN A 214 2.71 -7.79 18.37
C GLN A 214 2.36 -8.30 19.76
N PHE A 215 1.33 -7.74 20.37
CA PHE A 215 0.92 -8.12 21.71
C PHE A 215 -0.06 -9.29 21.64
N THR A 216 0.22 -10.33 22.41
CA THR A 216 -0.54 -11.59 22.41
C THR A 216 -1.76 -11.56 23.33
N ALA A 217 -1.79 -10.63 24.30
CA ALA A 217 -2.92 -10.41 25.18
C ALA A 217 -4.20 -10.12 24.37
N ALA A 218 -5.33 -10.69 24.79
CA ALA A 218 -6.62 -10.43 24.19
C ALA A 218 -6.93 -8.92 24.32
N GLY A 219 -7.22 -8.25 23.21
CA GLY A 219 -7.42 -6.79 23.19
C GLY A 219 -6.14 -6.02 22.90
N GLY A 220 -5.01 -6.41 23.49
CA GLY A 220 -3.71 -5.72 23.36
C GLY A 220 -3.18 -5.31 24.73
N VAL A 221 -2.27 -4.34 24.77
CA VAL A 221 -1.75 -3.73 26.01
C VAL A 221 -2.48 -2.41 26.24
N SER A 222 -2.83 -2.08 27.48
CA SER A 222 -3.49 -0.80 27.76
C SER A 222 -2.58 0.38 27.34
N ALA A 223 -3.18 1.44 26.79
CA ALA A 223 -2.43 2.65 26.45
C ALA A 223 -1.75 3.26 27.69
N ALA A 224 -2.39 3.15 28.86
CA ALA A 224 -1.84 3.61 30.13
C ALA A 224 -0.55 2.87 30.53
N ASP A 225 -0.46 1.56 30.33
CA ASP A 225 0.75 0.79 30.67
C ASP A 225 1.93 1.13 29.76
N ILE A 226 1.66 1.42 28.48
CA ILE A 226 2.70 1.88 27.54
C ILE A 226 3.17 3.29 27.91
N LEU A 227 2.24 4.20 28.24
CA LEU A 227 2.54 5.59 28.57
C LEU A 227 3.20 5.76 29.96
N SER A 228 2.92 4.86 30.90
CA SER A 228 3.58 4.84 32.22
C SER A 228 4.91 4.08 32.22
N GLY A 229 5.27 3.45 31.10
CA GLY A 229 6.50 2.66 30.98
C GLY A 229 6.48 1.32 31.73
N ARG A 230 5.32 0.88 32.23
CA ARG A 230 5.17 -0.41 32.93
C ARG A 230 5.31 -1.62 32.01
N HIS A 231 5.06 -1.47 30.71
CA HIS A 231 5.18 -2.58 29.78
C HIS A 231 6.65 -2.86 29.41
N SER A 232 7.06 -4.12 29.48
CA SER A 232 8.46 -4.52 29.31
C SER A 232 8.99 -4.40 27.88
N GLU A 233 8.13 -4.58 26.86
CA GLU A 233 8.57 -4.58 25.45
C GLU A 233 8.53 -3.19 24.79
N ILE A 234 7.76 -2.26 25.35
CA ILE A 234 7.62 -0.90 24.81
C ILE A 234 7.26 0.07 25.95
N ALA A 235 7.91 1.22 25.97
CA ALA A 235 7.57 2.34 26.84
C ALA A 235 7.59 3.64 26.04
N LEU A 236 6.56 4.47 26.24
CA LEU A 236 6.40 5.79 25.62
C LEU A 236 6.08 6.81 26.72
N VAL A 237 7.05 7.15 27.55
CA VAL A 237 6.83 7.96 28.76
C VAL A 237 6.84 9.45 28.40
N PRO A 238 5.70 10.16 28.41
CA PRO A 238 5.68 11.58 28.11
C PRO A 238 6.29 12.38 29.26
N THR A 239 7.39 13.08 29.02
CA THR A 239 8.05 13.91 30.05
C THR A 239 7.50 15.32 30.10
N ASP A 240 7.09 15.87 28.94
CA ASP A 240 6.73 17.28 28.81
C ASP A 240 5.24 17.51 28.53
N GLY A 241 4.41 16.51 28.87
CA GLY A 241 2.99 16.49 28.58
C GLY A 241 2.67 16.18 27.11
N VAL A 242 1.51 16.68 26.63
CA VAL A 242 1.00 16.42 25.28
C VAL A 242 0.99 17.72 24.48
N GLY A 243 1.53 17.70 23.25
CA GLY A 243 1.41 18.85 22.36
C GLY A 243 2.46 18.95 21.26
N ARG A 244 2.36 20.02 20.46
CA ARG A 244 3.32 20.28 19.39
C ARG A 244 4.72 20.48 20.01
N ARG A 245 5.72 19.78 19.47
CA ARG A 245 7.10 19.76 19.99
C ARG A 245 7.23 19.36 21.47
N LYS A 246 6.26 18.62 22.02
CA LYS A 246 6.41 17.93 23.30
C LYS A 246 7.03 16.56 23.06
N TYR A 247 8.03 16.23 23.86
CA TYR A 247 8.78 14.99 23.72
C TYR A 247 8.61 14.13 24.97
N GLY A 248 8.89 12.85 24.81
CA GLY A 248 8.94 11.88 25.88
C GLY A 248 9.99 10.82 25.58
N GLN A 249 10.26 9.96 26.56
CA GLN A 249 11.20 8.86 26.44
C GLN A 249 10.59 7.68 25.69
N LEU A 250 11.38 7.10 24.79
CA LEU A 250 11.04 5.93 23.99
C LEU A 250 11.92 4.76 24.42
N ARG A 251 11.31 3.59 24.61
CA ARG A 251 11.98 2.29 24.65
C ARG A 251 11.20 1.31 23.79
N PHE A 252 11.85 0.63 22.86
CA PHE A 252 11.23 -0.31 21.94
C PHE A 252 12.09 -1.56 21.81
N ARG A 253 11.59 -2.72 22.21
CA ARG A 253 12.36 -3.95 22.17
C ARG A 253 12.75 -4.36 20.75
N LEU A 254 14.03 -4.69 20.58
CA LEU A 254 14.64 -5.25 19.39
C LEU A 254 14.93 -6.74 19.62
N GLY A 255 14.70 -7.58 18.59
CA GLY A 255 15.03 -8.99 18.69
C GLY A 255 14.14 -9.81 19.66
N PRO A 256 14.61 -10.99 20.10
CA PRO A 256 13.90 -11.85 21.05
C PRO A 256 13.99 -11.31 22.48
N ALA A 257 13.01 -11.66 23.33
CA ALA A 257 12.94 -11.21 24.72
C ALA A 257 14.20 -11.49 25.55
N VAL A 258 14.85 -12.63 25.29
CA VAL A 258 16.07 -13.06 25.97
C VAL A 258 17.28 -12.17 25.69
N ALA A 259 17.32 -11.48 24.55
CA ALA A 259 18.45 -10.63 24.17
C ALA A 259 18.47 -9.30 24.95
N ARG A 260 17.35 -8.91 25.58
CA ARG A 260 17.20 -7.65 26.34
C ARG A 260 17.74 -6.42 25.61
N THR A 261 17.64 -6.43 24.29
CA THR A 261 18.12 -5.35 23.43
C THR A 261 16.96 -4.42 23.13
N ASP A 262 17.08 -3.15 23.49
CA ASP A 262 16.05 -2.14 23.25
C ASP A 262 16.61 -1.02 22.36
N ALA A 263 15.76 -0.45 21.52
CA ALA A 263 16.00 0.86 20.92
C ALA A 263 15.46 1.93 21.86
N THR A 264 16.34 2.78 22.37
CA THR A 264 15.98 3.92 23.22
C THR A 264 16.00 5.23 22.43
N GLY A 265 15.38 6.27 23.00
CA GLY A 265 15.52 7.64 22.54
C GLY A 265 14.33 8.51 22.93
N THR A 266 13.92 9.39 22.03
CA THR A 266 12.78 10.28 22.24
C THR A 266 11.68 10.07 21.22
N PHE A 267 10.44 10.31 21.62
CA PHE A 267 9.30 10.36 20.71
C PHE A 267 8.51 11.67 20.90
N GLN A 268 7.86 12.13 19.85
CA GLN A 268 7.09 13.37 19.87
C GLN A 268 5.62 13.08 20.19
N TYR A 269 5.22 13.33 21.45
CA TYR A 269 3.85 13.09 21.94
C TYR A 269 2.90 14.25 21.64
N HIS A 270 2.59 14.41 20.35
CA HIS A 270 1.79 15.54 19.85
C HIS A 270 0.27 15.33 19.88
N ARG A 271 -0.20 14.15 20.32
CA ARG A 271 -1.62 13.80 20.40
C ARG A 271 -1.81 12.71 21.45
N PRO A 272 -2.75 12.84 22.40
CA PRO A 272 -2.94 11.83 23.41
C PRO A 272 -3.54 10.56 22.79
N LEU A 273 -3.19 9.40 23.36
CA LEU A 273 -3.94 8.18 23.10
C LEU A 273 -5.31 8.27 23.81
N PRO A 274 -6.39 7.72 23.23
CA PRO A 274 -7.69 7.73 23.88
C PRO A 274 -7.64 6.97 25.21
N GLU A 275 -8.39 7.44 26.20
CA GLU A 275 -8.57 6.74 27.46
C GLU A 275 -9.18 5.34 27.24
N ALA A 276 -8.79 4.39 28.10
CA ALA A 276 -9.16 2.97 28.01
C ALA A 276 -8.80 2.26 26.68
N ALA A 277 -8.04 2.91 25.78
CA ALA A 277 -7.62 2.28 24.55
C ALA A 277 -6.59 1.17 24.80
N HIS A 278 -6.58 0.20 23.90
CA HIS A 278 -5.61 -0.91 23.91
C HIS A 278 -4.78 -0.87 22.63
N VAL A 279 -3.47 -1.01 22.74
CA VAL A 279 -2.57 -1.12 21.60
C VAL A 279 -2.40 -2.60 21.29
N ALA A 280 -2.77 -3.01 20.08
CA ALA A 280 -2.65 -4.41 19.64
C ALA A 280 -1.30 -4.70 18.96
N LEU A 281 -0.69 -3.68 18.38
CA LEU A 281 0.55 -3.79 17.63
C LEU A 281 1.30 -2.45 17.67
N ALA A 282 2.61 -2.51 17.85
CA ALA A 282 3.50 -1.36 17.77
C ALA A 282 4.57 -1.60 16.71
N ARG A 283 4.92 -0.56 15.96
CA ARG A 283 5.91 -0.61 14.89
C ARG A 283 6.89 0.54 15.02
N LEU A 284 8.18 0.22 14.99
CA LEU A 284 9.24 1.19 14.77
C LEU A 284 9.50 1.24 13.26
N VAL A 285 9.11 2.34 12.64
CA VAL A 285 9.14 2.53 11.18
C VAL A 285 10.25 3.50 10.82
N ARG A 286 11.20 3.03 10.02
CA ARG A 286 12.23 3.86 9.40
C ARG A 286 11.77 4.29 8.02
N ARG A 287 11.86 5.58 7.71
CA ARG A 287 11.55 6.15 6.40
C ARG A 287 12.73 6.95 5.88
N ARG A 288 13.10 6.74 4.62
CA ARG A 288 14.08 7.57 3.93
C ARG A 288 13.41 8.88 3.50
N ILE A 289 13.98 10.01 3.92
CA ILE A 289 13.52 11.36 3.57
C ILE A 289 14.72 12.09 2.99
N GLY A 290 14.79 12.12 1.65
CA GLY A 290 16.01 12.53 0.98
C GLY A 290 17.15 11.57 1.36
N PHE A 291 18.29 12.13 1.73
CA PHE A 291 19.45 11.37 2.21
C PHE A 291 19.25 10.80 3.62
N ASP A 292 18.44 11.45 4.44
CA ASP A 292 18.31 11.11 5.86
C ASP A 292 17.33 9.96 6.11
N ALA A 293 17.46 9.32 7.26
CA ALA A 293 16.48 8.38 7.79
C ALA A 293 15.70 9.06 8.93
N GLY A 294 14.38 9.13 8.79
CA GLY A 294 13.48 9.51 9.87
C GLY A 294 12.84 8.28 10.50
N TRP A 295 12.65 8.33 11.81
CA TRP A 295 12.00 7.26 12.57
C TRP A 295 10.62 7.72 13.05
N THR A 296 9.67 6.79 13.08
CA THR A 296 8.34 7.00 13.64
C THR A 296 7.87 5.76 14.37
N ILE A 297 7.17 5.92 15.48
CA ILE A 297 6.43 4.86 16.16
C ILE A 297 5.00 4.85 15.63
N GLN A 298 4.56 3.72 15.09
CA GLN A 298 3.17 3.48 14.68
C GLN A 298 2.50 2.51 15.64
N LEU A 299 1.36 2.92 16.19
CA LEU A 299 0.55 2.12 17.12
C LEU A 299 -0.78 1.78 16.46
N LEU A 300 -1.15 0.50 16.45
CA LEU A 300 -2.48 0.06 16.10
C LEU A 300 -3.34 0.02 17.37
N VAL A 301 -4.14 1.07 17.53
CA VAL A 301 -4.91 1.36 18.73
C VAL A 301 -6.35 0.89 18.53
N LYS A 302 -6.80 -0.04 19.36
CA LYS A 302 -8.20 -0.38 19.57
C LYS A 302 -8.81 0.60 20.56
N ARG A 303 -9.80 1.32 20.09
CA ARG A 303 -10.54 2.33 20.85
C ARG A 303 -11.73 1.66 21.53
N PRO A 304 -12.18 2.19 22.67
CA PRO A 304 -13.53 1.88 23.13
C PRO A 304 -14.54 2.25 22.02
N PRO A 305 -15.71 1.59 21.99
CA PRO A 305 -16.80 1.96 21.10
C PRO A 305 -17.05 3.46 21.16
N ALA A 306 -17.26 4.09 20.01
CA ALA A 306 -17.56 5.52 19.99
C ALA A 306 -18.88 5.75 20.73
N THR A 307 -18.90 6.69 21.67
CA THR A 307 -20.14 7.17 22.26
C THR A 307 -20.98 7.78 21.14
N MET A 308 -22.17 7.22 20.91
CA MET A 308 -23.11 7.81 19.96
C MET A 308 -23.45 9.23 20.40
N VAL A 309 -23.38 10.17 19.47
CA VAL A 309 -23.81 11.54 19.73
C VAL A 309 -25.33 11.57 19.73
N VAL A 310 -25.90 12.36 20.64
CA VAL A 310 -27.35 12.52 20.79
C VAL A 310 -27.92 13.09 19.48
N PRO A 311 -28.98 12.45 18.91
CA PRO A 311 -29.67 12.98 17.73
C PRO A 311 -30.12 14.44 17.91
N GLY A 312 -30.09 15.25 16.85
CA GLY A 312 -30.58 16.65 16.86
C GLY A 312 -29.54 17.71 17.26
N ALA A 313 -28.34 17.33 17.68
CA ALA A 313 -27.26 18.29 18.00
C ALA A 313 -26.52 18.82 16.76
N ARG A 314 -26.76 18.25 15.57
CA ARG A 314 -26.03 18.53 14.33
C ARG A 314 -26.98 18.98 13.24
N LYS A 315 -26.44 19.65 12.22
CA LYS A 315 -27.18 19.99 10.99
C LYS A 315 -27.54 18.70 10.25
N PRO A 316 -28.65 18.66 9.52
CA PRO A 316 -29.16 17.40 8.99
C PRO A 316 -28.27 16.78 7.90
N LEU A 317 -27.84 17.57 6.91
CA LEU A 317 -27.16 17.05 5.72
C LEU A 317 -26.14 18.04 5.14
N ALA A 318 -24.95 17.52 4.82
CA ALA A 318 -24.02 18.13 3.88
C ALA A 318 -23.78 17.18 2.70
N ALA A 319 -23.65 17.71 1.49
CA ALA A 319 -23.29 16.95 0.31
C ALA A 319 -21.96 17.43 -0.27
N VAL A 320 -21.08 16.48 -0.62
CA VAL A 320 -19.73 16.74 -1.12
C VAL A 320 -19.57 16.15 -2.51
N HIS A 321 -19.40 17.01 -3.50
CA HIS A 321 -19.11 16.63 -4.88
C HIS A 321 -17.61 16.71 -5.15
N PHE A 322 -16.96 15.55 -5.32
CA PHE A 322 -15.52 15.45 -5.50
C PHE A 322 -15.09 15.69 -6.95
N GLY A 323 -14.02 16.47 -7.12
CA GLY A 323 -13.44 16.71 -8.44
C GLY A 323 -12.33 17.75 -8.39
N TRP A 324 -11.40 17.72 -9.34
CA TRP A 324 -10.29 18.68 -9.35
C TRP A 324 -10.32 19.58 -10.59
N ALA A 325 -10.17 20.88 -10.36
CA ALA A 325 -9.91 21.84 -11.43
C ALA A 325 -9.00 22.96 -10.92
N THR A 326 -8.32 23.64 -11.84
CA THR A 326 -7.47 24.79 -11.51
C THR A 326 -8.10 26.03 -12.14
N ASP A 327 -8.18 27.12 -11.38
CA ASP A 327 -8.53 28.44 -11.87
C ASP A 327 -7.52 29.49 -11.36
N THR A 328 -7.81 30.78 -11.55
CA THR A 328 -6.97 31.89 -11.09
C THR A 328 -6.85 31.98 -9.57
N SER A 329 -7.83 31.47 -8.83
CA SER A 329 -7.84 31.48 -7.35
C SER A 329 -7.16 30.25 -6.74
N GLY A 330 -6.98 29.19 -7.52
CA GLY A 330 -6.22 28.01 -7.14
C GLY A 330 -6.91 26.71 -7.55
N ARG A 331 -6.60 25.63 -6.83
CA ARG A 331 -7.11 24.29 -7.14
C ARG A 331 -8.36 23.97 -6.35
N LYS A 332 -9.51 23.93 -7.02
CA LYS A 332 -10.77 23.43 -6.46
C LYS A 332 -10.72 21.91 -6.35
N VAL A 333 -11.06 21.34 -5.19
CA VAL A 333 -11.01 19.89 -4.92
C VAL A 333 -12.37 19.27 -4.59
N ALA A 334 -13.35 20.09 -4.23
CA ALA A 334 -14.74 19.68 -4.06
C ALA A 334 -15.70 20.88 -4.10
N GLY A 335 -16.99 20.60 -4.32
CA GLY A 335 -18.09 21.48 -3.92
C GLY A 335 -18.77 20.92 -2.66
N LEU A 336 -19.20 21.77 -1.74
CA LEU A 336 -19.86 21.40 -0.50
C LEU A 336 -21.19 22.16 -0.39
N ALA A 337 -22.30 21.45 -0.49
CA ALA A 337 -23.65 22.01 -0.38
C ALA A 337 -24.28 21.70 0.97
N THR A 338 -25.02 22.69 1.49
CA THR A 338 -25.79 22.58 2.73
C THR A 338 -27.30 22.77 2.52
N GLY A 339 -27.71 22.94 1.26
CA GLY A 339 -29.07 23.10 0.82
C GLY A 339 -29.20 22.78 -0.67
N ALA A 340 -30.45 22.78 -1.17
CA ALA A 340 -30.77 22.47 -2.55
C ALA A 340 -30.32 23.55 -3.55
N ASP A 341 -30.16 24.80 -3.10
CA ASP A 341 -29.71 25.89 -3.95
C ASP A 341 -28.18 25.82 -4.15
N PRO A 342 -27.66 25.90 -5.39
CA PRO A 342 -26.22 26.02 -5.63
C PRO A 342 -25.57 27.22 -4.92
N GLY A 343 -26.30 28.28 -4.58
CA GLY A 343 -25.86 29.40 -3.75
C GLY A 343 -25.59 29.02 -2.29
N CYS A 344 -26.19 27.93 -1.80
CA CYS A 344 -25.88 27.33 -0.50
C CYS A 344 -24.64 26.42 -0.54
N ALA A 345 -24.00 26.28 -1.71
CA ALA A 345 -22.79 25.51 -1.89
C ALA A 345 -21.54 26.39 -1.87
N ARG A 346 -20.50 25.93 -1.18
CA ARG A 346 -19.19 26.56 -1.16
C ARG A 346 -18.15 25.69 -1.85
N LEU A 347 -17.19 26.34 -2.51
CA LEU A 347 -16.05 25.67 -3.11
C LEU A 347 -15.01 25.32 -2.04
N VAL A 348 -14.54 24.08 -2.08
CA VAL A 348 -13.39 23.65 -1.30
C VAL A 348 -12.14 23.82 -2.16
N GLN A 349 -11.30 24.77 -1.77
CA GLN A 349 -10.05 25.08 -2.47
C GLN A 349 -8.85 24.59 -1.66
N LEU A 350 -7.90 23.96 -2.35
CA LEU A 350 -6.62 23.60 -1.77
C LEU A 350 -5.82 24.89 -1.48
N PRO A 351 -5.17 25.03 -0.32
CA PRO A 351 -4.33 26.20 -0.05
C PRO A 351 -3.26 26.40 -1.15
N PRO A 352 -3.15 27.60 -1.77
CA PRO A 352 -2.24 27.84 -2.90
C PRO A 352 -0.79 27.42 -2.63
N SER A 353 -0.33 27.69 -1.41
CA SER A 353 1.02 27.33 -0.96
C SER A 353 1.34 25.82 -1.03
N VAL A 354 0.35 24.93 -1.04
CA VAL A 354 0.57 23.48 -1.27
C VAL A 354 1.02 23.24 -2.71
N GLU A 355 0.34 23.86 -3.67
CA GLU A 355 0.63 23.73 -5.09
C GLU A 355 1.96 24.38 -5.45
N GLU A 356 2.21 25.60 -4.96
CA GLU A 356 3.48 26.32 -5.11
C GLU A 356 4.67 25.47 -4.62
N ASP A 357 4.56 24.85 -3.44
CA ASP A 357 5.61 23.99 -2.91
C ASP A 357 5.82 22.73 -3.76
N LEU A 358 4.75 22.10 -4.24
CA LEU A 358 4.85 20.92 -5.10
C LEU A 358 5.48 21.27 -6.45
N GLN A 359 5.14 22.42 -7.03
CA GLN A 359 5.75 22.93 -8.25
C GLN A 359 7.23 23.24 -8.02
N ARG A 360 7.59 23.91 -6.93
CA ARG A 360 8.99 24.18 -6.55
C ARG A 360 9.78 22.89 -6.36
N ALA A 361 9.21 21.88 -5.70
CA ALA A 361 9.85 20.57 -5.56
C ALA A 361 10.03 19.88 -6.92
N SER A 362 9.07 20.01 -7.83
CA SER A 362 9.16 19.49 -9.20
C SER A 362 10.25 20.21 -10.01
N ALA A 363 10.37 21.53 -9.89
CA ALA A 363 11.41 22.31 -10.54
C ALA A 363 12.82 21.89 -10.07
N LEU A 364 13.00 21.67 -8.76
CA LEU A 364 14.24 21.13 -8.22
C LEU A 364 14.54 19.72 -8.76
N GLN A 365 13.53 18.86 -8.91
CA GLN A 365 13.73 17.54 -9.50
C GLN A 365 14.12 17.63 -10.98
N ALA A 366 13.47 18.50 -11.76
CA ALA A 366 13.81 18.74 -13.16
C ALA A 366 15.26 19.26 -13.30
N ALA A 367 15.69 20.17 -12.44
CA ALA A 367 17.08 20.65 -12.42
C ALA A 367 18.09 19.54 -12.09
N ARG A 368 17.72 18.57 -11.24
CA ARG A 368 18.54 17.39 -10.96
C ARG A 368 18.61 16.42 -12.14
N ASP A 369 17.48 16.22 -12.83
CA ASP A 369 17.43 15.38 -14.04
C ASP A 369 18.32 15.98 -15.14
N ALA A 370 18.28 17.31 -15.34
CA ALA A 370 19.17 18.01 -16.28
C ALA A 370 20.65 17.93 -15.88
N ALA A 371 20.98 18.14 -14.59
CA ALA A 371 22.35 18.03 -14.10
C ALA A 371 22.90 16.61 -14.22
N ARG A 372 22.05 15.59 -14.00
CA ARG A 372 22.40 14.19 -14.26
C ARG A 372 22.76 13.99 -15.73
N ASP A 373 21.95 14.52 -16.65
CA ASP A 373 22.17 14.32 -18.08
C ASP A 373 23.51 14.92 -18.53
N GLN A 374 23.83 16.12 -18.03
CA GLN A 374 25.12 16.77 -18.25
C GLN A 374 26.30 15.95 -17.66
N LEU A 375 26.12 15.36 -16.46
CA LEU A 375 27.13 14.52 -15.84
C LEU A 375 27.44 13.28 -16.67
N VAL A 376 26.40 12.60 -17.18
CA VAL A 376 26.58 11.39 -17.99
C VAL A 376 27.32 11.71 -19.29
N VAL A 377 27.07 12.86 -19.91
CA VAL A 377 27.84 13.31 -21.08
C VAL A 377 29.32 13.45 -20.72
N ARG A 378 29.66 14.16 -19.63
CA ARG A 378 31.06 14.30 -19.19
C ARG A 378 31.72 12.97 -18.82
N LEU A 379 30.97 12.02 -18.27
CA LEU A 379 31.50 10.68 -17.97
C LEU A 379 31.87 9.92 -19.25
N LYS A 380 31.17 10.15 -20.37
CA LYS A 380 31.50 9.51 -21.66
C LYS A 380 32.80 10.03 -22.26
N ASP A 381 33.23 11.24 -21.87
CA ASP A 381 34.48 11.83 -22.33
C ASP A 381 35.71 11.29 -21.56
N LEU A 382 35.51 10.54 -20.47
CA LEU A 382 36.60 9.93 -19.70
C LEU A 382 37.05 8.60 -20.33
N THR A 383 38.36 8.34 -20.30
CA THR A 383 38.91 7.03 -20.62
C THR A 383 38.78 6.08 -19.41
N CYS A 384 38.56 4.79 -19.66
CA CYS A 384 38.42 3.79 -18.59
C CYS A 384 39.65 3.76 -17.66
N GLY A 385 40.86 3.99 -18.20
CA GLY A 385 42.09 4.03 -17.42
C GLY A 385 42.19 5.19 -16.42
N ALA A 386 41.38 6.25 -16.59
CA ALA A 386 41.28 7.33 -15.62
C ALA A 386 40.37 6.97 -14.42
N VAL A 387 39.66 5.84 -14.49
CA VAL A 387 38.73 5.38 -13.45
C VAL A 387 39.42 4.33 -12.57
N PRO A 388 39.32 4.42 -11.24
CA PRO A 388 39.87 3.41 -10.34
C PRO A 388 39.30 2.03 -10.62
N GLU A 389 40.13 0.98 -10.55
CA GLU A 389 39.77 -0.40 -10.90
C GLU A 389 38.45 -0.86 -10.24
N VAL A 390 38.28 -0.55 -8.95
CA VAL A 390 37.08 -0.88 -8.16
C VAL A 390 35.77 -0.28 -8.72
N ALA A 391 35.87 0.74 -9.58
CA ALA A 391 34.73 1.45 -10.17
C ALA A 391 34.61 1.27 -11.69
N GLN A 392 35.60 0.66 -12.37
CA GLN A 392 35.63 0.52 -13.84
C GLN A 392 34.42 -0.25 -14.41
N ALA A 393 34.06 -1.39 -13.79
CA ALA A 393 32.91 -2.17 -14.26
C ALA A 393 31.59 -1.38 -14.18
N GLU A 394 31.41 -0.57 -13.14
CA GLU A 394 30.24 0.29 -12.99
C GLU A 394 30.26 1.43 -14.00
N PHE A 395 31.44 2.05 -14.21
CA PHE A 395 31.65 3.11 -15.19
C PHE A 395 31.28 2.67 -16.60
N LEU A 396 31.83 1.55 -17.07
CA LEU A 396 31.54 1.00 -18.40
C LEU A 396 30.04 0.75 -18.59
N ALA A 397 29.38 0.22 -17.56
CA ALA A 397 27.95 -0.03 -17.58
C ALA A 397 27.08 1.24 -17.43
N LEU A 398 27.65 2.38 -17.03
CA LEU A 398 26.98 3.69 -17.00
C LEU A 398 27.10 4.39 -18.36
N VAL A 399 28.30 4.45 -18.94
CA VAL A 399 28.56 5.15 -20.21
C VAL A 399 27.91 4.45 -21.41
N ALA A 400 27.68 3.14 -21.31
CA ALA A 400 26.92 2.37 -22.32
C ALA A 400 25.44 2.75 -22.41
N LEU A 401 24.87 3.43 -21.39
CA LEU A 401 23.45 3.77 -21.35
C LEU A 401 23.18 5.20 -21.87
N PRO A 402 21.98 5.45 -22.41
CA PRO A 402 21.47 6.82 -22.57
C PRO A 402 21.35 7.50 -21.20
N ALA A 403 21.64 8.80 -21.12
CA ALA A 403 21.65 9.55 -19.87
C ALA A 403 20.32 9.45 -19.10
N GLN A 404 19.20 9.44 -19.82
CA GLN A 404 17.86 9.33 -19.25
C GLN A 404 17.58 7.97 -18.60
N GLN A 405 18.33 6.92 -18.99
CA GLN A 405 18.24 5.57 -18.43
C GLN A 405 19.18 5.37 -17.22
N VAL A 406 20.11 6.29 -17.00
CA VAL A 406 20.95 6.30 -15.80
C VAL A 406 20.15 6.91 -14.64
N SER A 407 20.11 6.24 -13.50
CA SER A 407 19.49 6.80 -12.30
C SER A 407 20.50 7.63 -11.49
N GLN A 408 20.07 8.75 -10.90
CA GLN A 408 20.94 9.56 -10.03
C GLN A 408 21.54 8.74 -8.89
N ARG A 409 20.78 7.78 -8.37
CA ARG A 409 21.23 6.86 -7.32
C ARG A 409 22.44 6.04 -7.77
N ARG A 410 22.42 5.52 -8.99
CA ARG A 410 23.52 4.71 -9.54
C ARG A 410 24.78 5.55 -9.70
N LEU A 411 24.64 6.80 -10.16
CA LEU A 411 25.74 7.76 -10.21
C LEU A 411 26.30 8.09 -8.82
N ALA A 412 25.45 8.31 -7.83
CA ALA A 412 25.90 8.54 -6.45
C ALA A 412 26.65 7.33 -5.88
N ALA A 413 26.21 6.10 -6.19
CA ALA A 413 26.91 4.87 -5.80
C ALA A 413 28.26 4.72 -6.52
N PHE A 414 28.32 5.07 -7.80
CA PHE A 414 29.56 5.13 -8.57
C PHE A 414 30.56 6.12 -7.97
N CYS A 415 30.12 7.35 -7.64
CA CYS A 415 30.97 8.34 -6.97
C CYS A 415 31.52 7.80 -5.65
N ALA A 416 30.70 7.10 -4.86
CA ALA A 416 31.13 6.51 -3.59
C ALA A 416 32.18 5.40 -3.78
N LYS A 417 32.05 4.57 -4.82
CA LYS A 417 33.06 3.57 -5.18
C LYS A 417 34.38 4.24 -5.60
N TRP A 418 34.31 5.31 -6.40
CA TRP A 418 35.49 6.07 -6.81
C TRP A 418 36.22 6.67 -5.60
N GLU A 419 35.50 7.36 -4.73
CA GLU A 419 36.06 8.00 -3.51
C GLU A 419 36.62 7.00 -2.49
N SER A 420 36.23 5.72 -2.55
CA SER A 420 36.80 4.67 -1.70
C SER A 420 38.18 4.18 -2.18
N ALA A 421 38.60 4.56 -3.38
CA ALA A 421 39.90 4.23 -3.92
C ALA A 421 40.93 5.33 -3.57
N PRO A 422 42.24 5.02 -3.56
CA PRO A 422 43.30 6.01 -3.32
C PRO A 422 43.39 7.09 -4.39
N ALA A 423 42.90 6.81 -5.60
CA ALA A 423 42.95 7.73 -6.73
C ALA A 423 41.97 8.90 -6.56
N GLU A 424 42.45 10.11 -6.82
CA GLU A 424 41.66 11.31 -6.62
C GLU A 424 40.49 11.39 -7.60
N SER A 425 39.29 11.68 -7.09
CA SER A 425 38.11 11.93 -7.91
C SER A 425 38.14 13.34 -8.51
N PRO A 426 37.72 13.54 -9.78
CA PRO A 426 37.65 14.87 -10.35
C PRO A 426 36.75 15.82 -9.54
N ASP A 427 37.15 17.08 -9.38
CA ASP A 427 36.42 18.07 -8.57
C ASP A 427 34.97 18.27 -8.99
N TRP A 428 34.71 18.28 -10.30
CA TRP A 428 33.35 18.44 -10.83
C TRP A 428 32.43 17.28 -10.42
N LEU A 429 32.96 16.07 -10.19
CA LEU A 429 32.19 14.91 -9.76
C LEU A 429 31.82 15.03 -8.28
N ARG A 430 32.78 15.45 -7.45
CA ARG A 430 32.56 15.77 -6.02
C ARG A 430 31.55 16.90 -5.85
N GLN A 431 31.71 17.97 -6.63
CA GLN A 431 30.80 19.12 -6.64
C GLN A 431 29.38 18.69 -7.04
N TRP A 432 29.22 17.96 -8.14
CA TRP A 432 27.91 17.46 -8.57
C TRP A 432 27.25 16.62 -7.47
N ARG A 433 27.98 15.70 -6.84
CA ARG A 433 27.43 14.84 -5.77
C ARG A 433 26.94 15.65 -4.57
N ARG A 434 27.70 16.67 -4.16
CA ARG A 434 27.32 17.59 -3.08
C ARG A 434 26.05 18.35 -3.44
N GLU A 435 25.99 18.92 -4.64
CA GLU A 435 24.84 19.68 -5.12
C GLU A 435 23.59 18.81 -5.31
N ASP A 436 23.71 17.61 -5.90
CA ASP A 436 22.59 16.68 -6.07
C ASP A 436 22.02 16.28 -4.71
N ARG A 437 22.88 15.97 -3.73
CA ARG A 437 22.45 15.64 -2.36
C ARG A 437 21.61 16.78 -1.76
N LEU A 438 22.08 18.02 -1.84
CA LEU A 438 21.37 19.19 -1.30
C LEU A 438 20.04 19.42 -2.02
N ARG A 439 20.03 19.38 -3.35
CA ARG A 439 18.80 19.56 -4.16
C ARG A 439 17.79 18.45 -3.91
N TRP A 440 18.26 17.21 -3.76
CA TRP A 440 17.42 16.07 -3.45
C TRP A 440 16.77 16.18 -2.07
N GLN A 441 17.55 16.57 -1.06
CA GLN A 441 17.04 16.79 0.28
C GLN A 441 16.00 17.92 0.25
N ALA A 442 16.34 19.06 -0.36
CA ALA A 442 15.41 20.19 -0.50
C ALA A 442 14.09 19.80 -1.20
N SER A 443 14.16 19.15 -2.37
CA SER A 443 12.97 18.75 -3.13
C SER A 443 12.10 17.78 -2.33
N THR A 444 12.72 16.80 -1.64
CA THR A 444 11.99 15.82 -0.85
C THR A 444 11.31 16.46 0.37
N HIS A 445 12.01 17.34 1.08
CA HIS A 445 11.47 18.02 2.26
C HIS A 445 10.33 18.98 1.90
N ILE A 446 10.47 19.76 0.82
CA ILE A 446 9.42 20.67 0.33
C ILE A 446 8.17 19.86 -0.04
N ALA A 447 8.31 18.84 -0.90
CA ALA A 447 7.18 18.01 -1.31
C ALA A 447 6.50 17.32 -0.12
N ARG A 448 7.28 16.83 0.85
CA ARG A 448 6.73 16.23 2.07
C ARG A 448 5.93 17.25 2.88
N ARG A 449 6.44 18.46 3.12
CA ARG A 449 5.71 19.50 3.87
C ARG A 449 4.41 19.89 3.17
N ALA A 450 4.44 20.06 1.84
CA ALA A 450 3.23 20.34 1.06
C ALA A 450 2.16 19.26 1.22
N ARG A 451 2.52 17.99 1.06
CA ARG A 451 1.60 16.85 1.26
C ARG A 451 1.06 16.78 2.69
N MET A 452 1.88 17.09 3.69
CA MET A 452 1.45 17.11 5.09
C MET A 452 0.46 18.25 5.35
N ARG A 453 0.68 19.44 4.78
CA ARG A 453 -0.27 20.57 4.86
C ARG A 453 -1.59 20.26 4.17
N ARG A 454 -1.56 19.66 2.97
CA ARG A 454 -2.76 19.16 2.29
C ARG A 454 -3.54 18.16 3.16
N ARG A 455 -2.84 17.15 3.69
CA ARG A 455 -3.46 16.13 4.53
C ARG A 455 -4.06 16.72 5.81
N ASP A 456 -3.41 17.71 6.40
CA ASP A 456 -3.92 18.41 7.58
C ASP A 456 -5.18 19.22 7.24
N PHE A 457 -5.16 20.00 6.15
CA PHE A 457 -6.32 20.70 5.62
C PHE A 457 -7.53 19.76 5.42
N TYR A 458 -7.32 18.61 4.77
CA TYR A 458 -8.38 17.60 4.58
C TYR A 458 -8.89 17.01 5.88
N ARG A 459 -8.03 16.78 6.88
CA ARG A 459 -8.44 16.25 8.18
C ARG A 459 -9.25 17.26 8.98
N VAL A 460 -8.89 18.54 8.92
CA VAL A 460 -9.65 19.63 9.57
C VAL A 460 -11.03 19.75 8.93
N LEU A 461 -11.11 19.82 7.60
CA LEU A 461 -12.38 19.87 6.88
C LEU A 461 -13.26 18.63 7.15
N ALA A 462 -12.67 17.44 7.14
CA ALA A 462 -13.39 16.20 7.44
C ALA A 462 -13.93 16.17 8.88
N ALA A 463 -13.17 16.66 9.85
CA ALA A 463 -13.60 16.76 11.24
C ALA A 463 -14.72 17.79 11.41
N GLU A 464 -14.62 18.94 10.72
CA GLU A 464 -15.67 19.96 10.68
C GLU A 464 -16.99 19.35 10.16
N LEU A 465 -16.94 18.65 9.03
CA LEU A 465 -18.10 17.97 8.44
C LEU A 465 -18.71 16.93 9.40
N ALA A 466 -17.89 16.02 9.91
CA ALA A 466 -18.34 14.95 10.79
C ALA A 466 -18.91 15.46 12.12
N ASN A 467 -18.40 16.58 12.64
CA ASN A 467 -18.91 17.15 13.89
C ASN A 467 -20.15 18.01 13.69
N SER A 468 -20.30 18.62 12.51
CA SER A 468 -21.38 19.59 12.24
C SER A 468 -22.62 18.97 11.62
N TYR A 469 -22.51 17.79 10.99
CA TYR A 469 -23.61 17.18 10.23
C TYR A 469 -23.93 15.75 10.69
N GLU A 470 -25.22 15.42 10.72
CA GLU A 470 -25.73 14.06 10.97
C GLU A 470 -25.41 13.15 9.78
N VAL A 471 -25.67 13.63 8.57
CA VAL A 471 -25.39 12.92 7.31
C VAL A 471 -24.40 13.69 6.46
N VAL A 472 -23.41 12.99 5.92
CA VAL A 472 -22.50 13.49 4.88
C VAL A 472 -22.65 12.63 3.63
N ALA A 473 -23.32 13.18 2.62
CA ALA A 473 -23.42 12.58 1.30
C ALA A 473 -22.15 12.86 0.49
N ILE A 474 -21.62 11.83 -0.15
CA ILE A 474 -20.38 11.89 -0.94
C ILE A 474 -20.69 11.37 -2.32
N GLU A 475 -20.28 12.08 -3.36
CA GLU A 475 -20.19 11.50 -4.69
C GLU A 475 -18.78 10.95 -4.93
N PRO A 476 -18.59 9.62 -4.89
CA PRO A 476 -17.27 9.04 -5.08
C PRO A 476 -16.83 9.20 -6.53
N LEU A 477 -15.57 9.54 -6.70
CA LEU A 477 -14.95 9.72 -8.01
C LEU A 477 -14.31 8.41 -8.45
N ASP A 478 -14.57 7.94 -9.68
CA ASP A 478 -13.87 6.79 -10.25
C ASP A 478 -12.42 7.16 -10.64
N LEU A 479 -11.55 7.15 -9.64
CA LEU A 479 -10.13 7.43 -9.79
C LEU A 479 -9.42 6.36 -10.65
N ALA A 480 -9.95 5.14 -10.71
CA ALA A 480 -9.35 4.07 -11.50
C ALA A 480 -9.59 4.31 -13.00
N ALA A 481 -10.79 4.73 -13.39
CA ALA A 481 -11.08 5.14 -14.76
C ALA A 481 -10.22 6.33 -15.18
N THR A 482 -10.10 7.36 -14.32
CA THR A 482 -9.35 8.58 -14.64
C THR A 482 -7.82 8.39 -14.70
N ALA A 483 -7.27 7.39 -13.99
CA ALA A 483 -5.83 7.10 -13.98
C ALA A 483 -5.33 6.30 -15.19
N LYS A 484 -6.23 5.67 -15.98
CA LYS A 484 -5.84 4.86 -17.16
C LYS A 484 -5.23 5.77 -18.24
N LYS A 485 -3.90 5.66 -18.44
CA LYS A 485 -3.15 6.41 -19.46
C LYS A 485 -3.40 5.86 -20.87
N ILE A 486 -3.46 4.53 -20.96
CA ILE A 486 -3.70 3.78 -22.18
C ILE A 486 -4.68 2.68 -21.78
N ASP A 487 -5.72 2.49 -22.57
CA ASP A 487 -6.55 1.30 -22.43
C ASP A 487 -5.73 0.09 -22.88
N GLU A 488 -5.45 -0.85 -21.98
CA GLU A 488 -4.63 -2.03 -22.29
C GLU A 488 -5.27 -2.96 -23.33
N SER A 489 -6.59 -2.85 -23.54
CA SER A 489 -7.35 -3.64 -24.51
C SER A 489 -7.37 -2.98 -25.90
N THR A 490 -7.55 -1.66 -25.98
CA THR A 490 -7.63 -0.94 -27.28
C THR A 490 -6.31 -0.32 -27.71
N GLY A 491 -5.39 -0.05 -26.77
CA GLY A 491 -4.15 0.68 -27.03
C GLY A 491 -4.33 2.19 -27.16
N GLU A 492 -5.56 2.69 -27.05
CA GLU A 492 -5.88 4.11 -27.16
C GLU A 492 -5.43 4.87 -25.92
N ARG A 493 -4.99 6.12 -26.10
CA ARG A 493 -4.65 6.99 -24.98
C ARG A 493 -5.94 7.42 -24.29
N GLY A 494 -6.00 7.28 -22.97
CA GLY A 494 -7.15 7.71 -22.19
C GLY A 494 -7.44 9.20 -22.38
N ALA A 495 -8.72 9.58 -22.24
CA ALA A 495 -9.22 10.94 -22.44
C ALA A 495 -8.51 12.00 -21.59
N PHE A 496 -7.88 11.62 -20.48
CA PHE A 496 -7.19 12.55 -19.60
C PHE A 496 -5.77 12.89 -20.08
N GLY A 497 -5.61 14.15 -20.50
CA GLY A 497 -4.32 14.76 -20.79
C GLY A 497 -3.33 14.71 -19.61
N ALA A 498 -2.04 14.88 -19.90
CA ALA A 498 -0.97 14.83 -18.88
C ALA A 498 -1.18 15.87 -17.75
N LYS A 499 -1.71 17.06 -18.09
CA LYS A 499 -2.03 18.13 -17.13
C LYS A 499 -3.12 17.71 -16.13
N ALA A 500 -4.18 17.05 -16.59
CA ALA A 500 -5.25 16.56 -15.73
C ALA A 500 -4.73 15.52 -14.73
N ARG A 501 -3.90 14.58 -15.19
CA ARG A 501 -3.26 13.55 -14.33
C ARG A 501 -2.27 14.15 -13.33
N ALA A 502 -1.50 15.16 -13.73
CA ALA A 502 -0.65 15.91 -12.80
C ALA A 502 -1.51 16.60 -11.73
N GLY A 503 -2.61 17.23 -12.14
CA GLY A 503 -3.57 17.86 -11.24
C GLY A 503 -4.22 16.91 -10.25
N GLN A 504 -4.49 15.67 -10.65
CA GLN A 504 -5.00 14.60 -9.79
C GLN A 504 -4.04 14.29 -8.64
N ASN A 505 -2.72 14.24 -8.92
CA ASN A 505 -1.70 14.00 -7.89
C ASN A 505 -1.56 15.16 -6.90
N VAL A 506 -1.73 16.41 -7.39
CA VAL A 506 -1.72 17.61 -6.54
C VAL A 506 -2.97 17.68 -5.67
N ALA A 507 -4.14 17.39 -6.23
CA ALA A 507 -5.40 17.35 -5.48
C ALA A 507 -5.47 16.16 -4.50
N ALA A 508 -5.09 14.96 -4.94
CA ALA A 508 -5.23 13.71 -4.18
C ALA A 508 -6.59 13.58 -3.49
N VAL A 509 -7.67 13.70 -4.26
CA VAL A 509 -9.04 13.76 -3.75
C VAL A 509 -9.43 12.51 -2.94
N SER A 510 -8.83 11.34 -3.23
CA SER A 510 -8.98 10.14 -2.40
C SER A 510 -8.51 10.31 -0.95
N GLU A 511 -7.51 11.17 -0.69
CA GLU A 511 -7.09 11.50 0.68
C GLU A 511 -8.19 12.27 1.42
N LEU A 512 -8.89 13.19 0.73
CA LEU A 512 -10.01 13.94 1.30
C LEU A 512 -11.21 13.03 1.55
N GLU A 513 -11.61 12.23 0.56
CA GLU A 513 -12.69 11.24 0.70
C GLU A 513 -12.43 10.30 1.89
N SER A 514 -11.23 9.71 1.95
CA SER A 514 -10.84 8.83 3.06
C SER A 514 -10.87 9.54 4.40
N ALA A 515 -10.46 10.82 4.44
CA ALA A 515 -10.51 11.62 5.67
C ALA A 515 -11.95 11.85 6.13
N VAL A 516 -12.87 12.21 5.23
CA VAL A 516 -14.30 12.42 5.52
C VAL A 516 -14.93 11.13 6.06
N ARG A 517 -14.76 10.01 5.36
CA ARG A 517 -15.30 8.70 5.79
C ARG A 517 -14.80 8.31 7.18
N TRP A 518 -13.50 8.48 7.43
CA TRP A 518 -12.90 8.13 8.71
C TRP A 518 -13.34 9.07 9.85
N ALA A 519 -13.47 10.37 9.57
CA ALA A 519 -13.98 11.34 10.54
C ALA A 519 -15.44 11.06 10.90
N CYS A 520 -16.30 10.79 9.92
CA CYS A 520 -17.71 10.45 10.13
C CYS A 520 -17.84 9.16 10.95
N ALA A 521 -17.11 8.11 10.59
CA ALA A 521 -17.10 6.86 11.36
C ALA A 521 -16.63 7.06 12.82
N LYS A 522 -15.71 8.00 13.06
CA LYS A 522 -15.26 8.37 14.42
C LYS A 522 -16.30 9.19 15.19
N ALA A 523 -17.00 10.09 14.51
CA ALA A 523 -17.99 11.00 15.10
C ALA A 523 -19.40 10.41 15.18
N GLY A 524 -19.62 9.23 14.58
CA GLY A 524 -20.93 8.59 14.47
C GLY A 524 -21.85 9.21 13.41
N SER A 525 -21.33 10.03 12.49
CA SER A 525 -22.12 10.56 11.37
C SER A 525 -22.33 9.51 10.28
N VAL A 526 -23.50 9.54 9.66
CA VAL A 526 -23.86 8.69 8.53
C VAL A 526 -23.14 9.19 7.27
N VAL A 527 -22.61 8.26 6.48
CA VAL A 527 -22.01 8.56 5.18
C VAL A 527 -22.77 7.80 4.11
N LEU A 528 -23.19 8.51 3.06
CA LEU A 528 -23.93 7.96 1.93
C LEU A 528 -23.16 8.24 0.64
N ASP A 529 -23.12 7.26 -0.26
CA ASP A 529 -22.48 7.40 -1.58
C ASP A 529 -23.57 7.71 -2.63
N VAL A 530 -23.45 8.84 -3.30
CA VAL A 530 -24.35 9.27 -4.39
C VAL A 530 -23.78 8.80 -5.72
N ILE A 531 -24.52 7.94 -6.41
CA ILE A 531 -24.15 7.38 -7.72
C ILE A 531 -25.17 7.89 -8.74
N ALA A 532 -25.01 9.16 -9.13
CA ALA A 532 -25.93 9.86 -10.02
C ALA A 532 -25.16 10.82 -10.94
N PRO A 533 -25.74 11.20 -12.09
CA PRO A 533 -25.13 12.13 -13.05
C PRO A 533 -25.20 13.60 -12.56
N THR A 534 -24.72 13.89 -11.34
CA THR A 534 -24.93 15.19 -10.67
C THR A 534 -24.30 16.37 -11.43
N ALA A 535 -23.15 16.14 -12.06
CA ALA A 535 -22.41 17.17 -12.79
C ALA A 535 -23.06 17.52 -14.14
N SER A 536 -23.91 16.64 -14.66
CA SER A 536 -24.63 16.78 -15.93
C SER A 536 -26.13 17.05 -15.72
N THR A 537 -26.57 17.39 -14.50
CA THR A 537 -27.95 17.74 -14.17
C THR A 537 -27.98 19.13 -13.54
N CYS A 538 -28.86 20.02 -13.99
CA CYS A 538 -29.00 21.34 -13.40
C CYS A 538 -29.68 21.27 -12.02
N SER A 539 -29.03 21.80 -10.98
CA SER A 539 -29.58 21.92 -9.63
C SER A 539 -30.83 22.81 -9.53
N ILE A 540 -31.06 23.72 -10.48
CA ILE A 540 -32.19 24.65 -10.42
C ILE A 540 -33.43 24.06 -11.10
N CYS A 541 -33.29 23.51 -12.31
CA CYS A 541 -34.45 23.05 -13.11
C CYS A 541 -34.46 21.54 -13.39
N GLY A 542 -33.47 20.77 -12.94
CA GLY A 542 -33.34 19.33 -13.23
C GLY A 542 -32.97 19.00 -14.69
N GLY A 543 -32.86 19.99 -15.57
CA GLY A 543 -32.54 19.80 -16.98
C GLY A 543 -31.14 19.23 -17.20
N ALA A 544 -30.97 18.44 -18.25
CA ALA A 544 -29.66 17.90 -18.62
C ALA A 544 -28.71 19.03 -19.01
N LEU A 545 -27.49 18.99 -18.49
CA LEU A 545 -26.39 19.84 -18.91
C LEU A 545 -25.61 19.07 -19.97
N SER A 546 -25.39 19.68 -21.12
CA SER A 546 -24.59 19.09 -22.19
C SER A 546 -23.20 18.72 -21.66
N ASP A 547 -22.77 17.48 -21.88
CA ASP A 547 -21.37 17.10 -21.69
C ASP A 547 -20.55 17.87 -22.74
N GLU A 548 -19.97 19.00 -22.34
CA GLU A 548 -19.13 19.83 -23.23
C GLU A 548 -17.76 19.17 -23.55
N THR A 549 -17.70 17.83 -23.61
CA THR A 549 -16.49 17.07 -23.97
C THR A 549 -15.95 17.44 -25.35
N ASP A 550 -16.75 18.10 -26.19
CA ASP A 550 -16.39 18.51 -27.55
C ASP A 550 -15.76 19.91 -27.67
N ARG A 551 -15.60 20.67 -26.58
CA ARG A 551 -14.91 21.98 -26.67
C ARG A 551 -13.40 21.84 -26.46
N PRO A 552 -12.54 22.26 -27.42
CA PRO A 552 -11.10 22.08 -27.33
C PRO A 552 -10.39 22.90 -26.23
N ASP A 553 -11.06 23.89 -25.62
CA ASP A 553 -10.53 24.71 -24.52
C ASP A 553 -11.11 24.34 -23.14
N GLN A 554 -11.08 23.04 -22.82
CA GLN A 554 -11.52 22.43 -21.55
C GLN A 554 -10.87 23.01 -20.28
N SER A 555 -9.90 23.92 -20.41
CA SER A 555 -9.18 24.46 -19.26
C SER A 555 -9.88 25.64 -18.58
N ALA A 556 -10.88 26.26 -19.23
CA ALA A 556 -11.38 27.58 -18.81
C ALA A 556 -12.77 27.59 -18.14
N VAL A 557 -13.69 26.69 -18.48
CA VAL A 557 -15.10 26.89 -18.08
C VAL A 557 -15.50 26.00 -16.89
N GLN A 558 -15.24 26.47 -15.67
CA GLN A 558 -15.82 25.88 -14.45
C GLN A 558 -17.28 26.31 -14.22
N THR A 559 -17.79 27.26 -15.00
CA THR A 559 -19.16 27.78 -14.91
C THR A 559 -20.02 27.19 -16.01
N ILE A 560 -20.96 26.32 -15.66
CA ILE A 560 -21.91 25.75 -16.63
C ILE A 560 -23.07 26.72 -16.83
N ALA A 561 -23.50 26.89 -18.08
CA ALA A 561 -24.76 27.54 -18.41
C ALA A 561 -25.81 26.46 -18.71
N CYS A 562 -26.94 26.47 -18.00
CA CYS A 562 -28.02 25.52 -18.26
C CYS A 562 -28.79 25.95 -19.52
N PRO A 563 -28.93 25.08 -20.54
CA PRO A 563 -29.69 25.43 -21.75
C PRO A 563 -31.20 25.54 -21.52
N HIS A 564 -31.71 24.94 -20.43
CA HIS A 564 -33.14 24.93 -20.13
C HIS A 564 -33.59 26.18 -19.35
N CYS A 565 -32.90 26.54 -18.28
CA CYS A 565 -33.29 27.68 -17.43
C CYS A 565 -32.36 28.89 -17.52
N GLY A 566 -31.28 28.82 -18.30
CA GLY A 566 -30.31 29.92 -18.48
C GLY A 566 -29.38 30.17 -17.29
N ALA A 567 -29.51 29.42 -16.20
CA ALA A 567 -28.69 29.61 -14.99
C ALA A 567 -27.20 29.39 -15.27
N ARG A 568 -26.35 30.22 -14.66
CA ARG A 568 -24.88 30.12 -14.76
C ARG A 568 -24.30 29.78 -13.39
N ILE A 569 -23.79 28.57 -13.24
CA ILE A 569 -23.45 27.99 -11.93
C ILE A 569 -22.06 27.32 -12.01
N ASP A 570 -21.25 27.40 -10.96
CA ASP A 570 -20.03 26.61 -10.87
C ASP A 570 -20.37 25.10 -10.86
N ARG A 571 -19.72 24.32 -11.74
CA ARG A 571 -19.95 22.89 -11.94
C ARG A 571 -19.92 22.09 -10.63
N LYS A 572 -19.00 22.42 -9.71
CA LYS A 572 -18.88 21.68 -8.44
C LYS A 572 -19.96 22.07 -7.44
N CYS A 573 -20.34 23.35 -7.40
CA CYS A 573 -21.47 23.80 -6.60
C CYS A 573 -22.77 23.16 -7.08
N ASN A 574 -22.97 23.09 -8.40
CA ASN A 574 -24.10 22.41 -9.02
C ASN A 574 -24.14 20.93 -8.65
N GLY A 575 -23.03 20.19 -8.86
CA GLY A 575 -22.98 18.76 -8.52
C GLY A 575 -23.26 18.49 -7.03
N ALA A 576 -22.73 19.32 -6.13
CA ALA A 576 -22.99 19.20 -4.70
C ALA A 576 -24.45 19.49 -4.34
N ALA A 577 -25.08 20.50 -4.96
CA ALA A 577 -26.48 20.83 -4.75
C ALA A 577 -27.42 19.73 -5.27
N VAL A 578 -27.16 19.17 -6.45
CA VAL A 578 -27.91 18.01 -6.97
C VAL A 578 -27.75 16.80 -6.04
N ALA A 579 -26.53 16.50 -5.60
CA ALA A 579 -26.28 15.41 -4.64
C ALA A 579 -27.05 15.61 -3.33
N TRP A 580 -27.14 16.87 -2.85
CA TRP A 580 -27.95 17.21 -1.67
C TRP A 580 -29.44 16.94 -1.91
N GLN A 581 -29.99 17.38 -3.04
CA GLN A 581 -31.40 17.19 -3.40
C GLN A 581 -31.79 15.71 -3.48
N ILE A 582 -30.94 14.88 -4.09
CA ILE A 582 -31.15 13.43 -4.21
C ILE A 582 -31.28 12.76 -2.84
N VAL A 583 -30.41 13.14 -1.89
CA VAL A 583 -30.39 12.52 -0.56
C VAL A 583 -31.48 13.07 0.35
N TRP A 584 -31.85 14.34 0.20
CA TRP A 584 -32.77 15.01 1.12
C TRP A 584 -34.15 14.36 1.19
N SER A 585 -34.72 13.93 0.06
CA SER A 585 -36.07 13.36 0.00
C SER A 585 -36.22 12.03 0.74
N GLU A 586 -35.14 11.26 0.87
CA GLU A 586 -35.13 9.93 1.48
C GLU A 586 -34.19 9.84 2.70
N ARG A 587 -33.72 10.98 3.22
CA ARG A 587 -32.65 11.06 4.21
C ARG A 587 -32.85 10.13 5.39
N ASP A 588 -34.03 10.19 6.02
CA ASP A 588 -34.30 9.47 7.26
C ASP A 588 -34.36 7.95 7.03
N ALA A 589 -34.93 7.51 5.90
CA ALA A 589 -34.92 6.10 5.51
C ALA A 589 -33.49 5.57 5.28
N TRP A 590 -32.61 6.38 4.68
CA TRP A 590 -31.22 6.02 4.48
C TRP A 590 -30.39 6.00 5.78
N ILE A 591 -30.68 6.89 6.73
CA ILE A 591 -30.08 6.88 8.07
C ILE A 591 -30.43 5.57 8.78
N GLU A 592 -31.73 5.21 8.82
CA GLU A 592 -32.20 3.98 9.46
C GLU A 592 -31.53 2.74 8.84
N ARG A 593 -31.55 2.66 7.51
CA ARG A 593 -30.91 1.58 6.76
C ARG A 593 -29.40 1.50 7.04
N TYR A 594 -28.71 2.64 7.09
CA TYR A 594 -27.28 2.70 7.41
C TYR A 594 -26.99 2.09 8.78
N HIS A 595 -27.75 2.47 9.80
CA HIS A 595 -27.57 1.94 11.16
C HIS A 595 -27.90 0.45 11.24
N LEU A 596 -28.95 -0.01 10.54
CA LEU A 596 -29.29 -1.42 10.45
C LEU A 596 -28.16 -2.24 9.81
N GLU A 597 -27.64 -1.80 8.65
CA GLU A 597 -26.54 -2.46 7.95
C GLU A 597 -25.25 -2.44 8.79
N ALA A 598 -24.97 -1.35 9.49
CA ALA A 598 -23.83 -1.24 10.41
C ALA A 598 -23.96 -2.21 11.59
N ALA A 599 -25.13 -2.31 12.22
CA ALA A 599 -25.41 -3.23 13.31
C ALA A 599 -25.27 -4.69 12.85
N GLN A 600 -25.84 -5.04 11.69
CA GLN A 600 -25.69 -6.37 11.08
C GLN A 600 -24.23 -6.69 10.75
N ALA A 601 -23.47 -5.73 10.22
CA ALA A 601 -22.06 -5.92 9.92
C ALA A 601 -21.23 -6.15 11.19
N MET A 602 -21.53 -5.44 12.29
CA MET A 602 -20.88 -5.65 13.59
C MET A 602 -21.23 -7.02 14.18
N ALA A 603 -22.51 -7.39 14.21
CA ALA A 603 -22.97 -8.70 14.69
C ALA A 603 -22.35 -9.85 13.88
N SER A 604 -22.33 -9.73 12.55
CA SER A 604 -21.69 -10.72 11.66
C SER A 604 -20.19 -10.84 11.94
N ARG A 605 -19.48 -9.73 12.19
CA ARG A 605 -18.05 -9.78 12.56
C ARG A 605 -17.83 -10.47 13.90
N GLU A 606 -18.68 -10.21 14.88
CA GLU A 606 -18.60 -10.86 16.19
C GLU A 606 -18.83 -12.37 16.07
N VAL A 607 -19.90 -12.79 15.40
CA VAL A 607 -20.18 -14.21 15.11
C VAL A 607 -19.01 -14.87 14.37
N ASN A 608 -18.49 -14.22 13.33
CA ASN A 608 -17.32 -14.73 12.58
C ASN A 608 -16.05 -14.79 13.45
N ALA A 609 -15.86 -13.82 14.36
CA ALA A 609 -14.73 -13.81 15.27
C ALA A 609 -14.83 -14.94 16.30
N VAL A 610 -16.01 -15.17 16.87
CA VAL A 610 -16.30 -16.30 17.77
C VAL A 610 -16.11 -17.62 17.05
N ALA A 611 -16.75 -17.83 15.89
CA ALA A 611 -16.61 -19.04 15.09
C ALA A 611 -15.15 -19.32 14.72
N ARG A 612 -14.38 -18.29 14.34
CA ARG A 612 -12.95 -18.42 14.07
C ARG A 612 -12.16 -18.81 15.33
N LYS A 613 -12.44 -18.21 16.49
CA LYS A 613 -11.81 -18.57 17.76
C LYS A 613 -12.12 -20.02 18.16
N THR A 614 -13.39 -20.44 18.06
CA THR A 614 -13.83 -21.80 18.34
C THR A 614 -13.17 -22.81 17.42
N LYS A 615 -13.14 -22.55 16.10
CA LYS A 615 -12.45 -23.40 15.12
C LYS A 615 -10.94 -23.50 15.41
N MET A 616 -10.29 -22.39 15.78
CA MET A 616 -8.89 -22.39 16.15
C MET A 616 -8.63 -23.14 17.46
N ALA A 617 -9.53 -23.06 18.45
CA ALA A 617 -9.43 -23.81 19.70
C ALA A 617 -9.60 -25.31 19.47
N ALA A 618 -10.64 -25.72 18.72
CA ALA A 618 -10.87 -27.11 18.33
C ALA A 618 -9.67 -27.70 17.57
N ALA A 619 -9.12 -26.97 16.59
CA ALA A 619 -7.94 -27.42 15.86
C ALA A 619 -6.70 -27.57 16.75
N ARG A 620 -6.52 -26.71 17.77
CA ARG A 620 -5.44 -26.84 18.75
C ARG A 620 -5.63 -28.06 19.64
N ASN A 621 -6.87 -28.33 20.08
CA ASN A 621 -7.19 -29.49 20.91
C ASN A 621 -6.98 -30.79 20.13
N ALA A 622 -7.49 -30.89 18.91
CA ALA A 622 -7.27 -32.05 18.03
C ALA A 622 -5.78 -32.29 17.78
N LYS A 623 -5.00 -31.22 17.56
CA LYS A 623 -3.54 -31.35 17.40
C LYS A 623 -2.85 -31.84 18.68
N ARG A 624 -3.28 -31.38 19.86
CA ARG A 624 -2.74 -31.86 21.15
C ARG A 624 -3.08 -33.33 21.38
N GLN A 625 -4.31 -33.74 21.10
CA GLN A 625 -4.75 -35.14 21.17
C GLN A 625 -3.92 -36.01 20.23
N ALA A 626 -3.76 -35.62 18.96
CA ALA A 626 -2.93 -36.36 18.00
C ALA A 626 -1.46 -36.47 18.44
N LEU A 627 -0.88 -35.41 19.04
CA LEU A 627 0.48 -35.47 19.59
C LEU A 627 0.58 -36.37 20.83
N GLN A 628 -0.46 -36.40 21.66
CA GLN A 628 -0.54 -37.25 22.84
C GLN A 628 -0.69 -38.72 22.45
N GLU A 629 -1.58 -39.04 21.51
CA GLU A 629 -1.75 -40.37 20.92
C GLU A 629 -0.46 -40.86 20.28
N ALA A 630 0.20 -40.02 19.47
CA ALA A 630 1.50 -40.36 18.88
C ALA A 630 2.59 -40.59 19.93
N SER A 631 2.59 -39.82 21.03
CA SER A 631 3.52 -40.03 22.14
C SER A 631 3.22 -41.30 22.93
N ILE A 632 1.96 -41.72 23.05
CA ILE A 632 1.57 -42.98 23.71
C ILE A 632 2.01 -44.16 22.84
N ALA A 633 1.67 -44.14 21.55
CA ALA A 633 2.06 -45.17 20.60
C ALA A 633 3.59 -45.35 20.55
N ALA A 634 4.37 -44.25 20.53
CA ALA A 634 5.83 -44.32 20.54
C ALA A 634 6.39 -44.96 21.84
N LYS A 635 5.74 -44.74 22.99
CA LYS A 635 6.15 -45.38 24.26
C LYS A 635 5.81 -46.87 24.27
N GLU A 636 4.67 -47.27 23.70
CA GLU A 636 4.28 -48.68 23.57
C GLU A 636 5.25 -49.44 22.65
N THR A 637 5.66 -48.86 21.52
CA THR A 637 6.70 -49.46 20.66
C THR A 637 8.02 -49.64 21.39
N GLN A 638 8.48 -48.64 22.17
CA GLN A 638 9.72 -48.74 22.95
C GLN A 638 9.64 -49.76 24.10
N ALA A 639 8.46 -49.94 24.70
CA ALA A 639 8.26 -50.96 25.74
C ALA A 639 8.32 -52.38 25.16
N GLY A 640 7.79 -52.58 23.94
CA GLY A 640 7.87 -53.85 23.22
C GLY A 640 9.30 -54.28 22.87
N GLU A 641 10.18 -53.33 22.50
CA GLU A 641 11.58 -53.62 22.18
C GLU A 641 12.47 -53.91 23.41
N LYS A 642 12.04 -53.53 24.61
CA LYS A 642 12.78 -53.78 25.87
C LYS A 642 12.34 -55.05 26.61
N ALA A 643 11.47 -55.88 26.02
CA ALA A 643 11.16 -57.19 26.58
C ALA A 643 12.46 -58.03 26.63
N PRO A 644 12.87 -58.52 27.82
CA PRO A 644 14.17 -59.14 27.99
C PRO A 644 14.24 -60.43 27.16
N THR A 645 15.22 -60.50 26.26
CA THR A 645 15.71 -61.76 25.69
C THR A 645 16.27 -62.60 26.84
N CYS A 646 15.38 -63.35 27.49
CA CYS A 646 15.74 -64.27 28.55
C CYS A 646 16.65 -65.33 27.94
N ARG A 647 17.93 -65.25 28.31
CA ARG A 647 18.96 -66.27 28.13
C ARG A 647 18.39 -67.64 28.46
N THR A 648 18.21 -68.49 27.47
CA THR A 648 18.23 -69.94 27.68
C THR A 648 19.69 -70.34 27.88
N GLY A 649 20.09 -70.46 29.14
CA GLY A 649 21.27 -71.25 29.50
C GLY A 649 20.91 -72.74 29.44
N ARG A 650 21.61 -73.47 28.58
CA ARG A 650 22.04 -74.85 28.79
C ARG A 650 23.41 -75.04 28.18
#